data_AF-A0A091Q0J9-F1
#
_entry.id   AF-A0A091Q0J9-F1
#
_cell.length_a   1.000
_cell.length_b   1.000
_cell.length_c   1.000
_cell.angle_alpha   90.00
_cell.angle_beta   90.00
_cell.angle_gamma   90.00
#
_symmetry.space_group_name_H-M   'P 1'
#
loop_
_entity.id
_entity.type
_entity.pdbx_description
1 polymer ?
#
loop_
_entity_poly.entity_id
_entity_poly.type
_entity_poly.pdbx_seq_one_letter_code
_entity_poly.pdbx_strand_id
1 'polypeptide(L)'
;LDVSMDTWNFYTCLVSLWLHRFYIYSAVAFGISIWIVIQFTTTKTKKKGEKSNGNPASFEGIEDKVVNGYATLQAKEVYVAGVKIFYGSQTGTAKRFAKGLAEAVIALNLPVEVISMGDYDPDDCLSEETTSRNICVFLVATYTDGQPTESAAWFCKWLEEAVNDFRFGKTYLKGLRYAVFGLGNSVYVDHYNTVGRNIDKWLWMLSASRIMTRAEGDCNVAQSKHGSIEADFEAWKAKFLSQLQALCRGEKKPCSGKCKKGKCKSLGKQSKESSDHEHGASEYENTEAEELFETSSDEEADGEEAGGTNSVIDVEDLGSIMSHMKKAKVRNCCYRDTGTSLTHKNAGRKEEGEKREMITLALREALTKQGYKLIGSHSGVKLCRWTKSMLRGRGGCYKHTFYGIESHRCMEATPSLACANKCVFCWRHHTNPVGTEWRWKMDQPEMILQEAIENHQNMIKQFKGVSGVKADRFEEAMTVKHCALSLVGEPIMYPEINQFVKLLHQHSISSFLVTNAQFPDEIRNLGPVTQLYVSVDASTKESLKRIDRPLFKDFWQRFLDSLKALSEKQQRTVYRLTLVKAWNVDELKAYADLISLGEPDFIEVKGVTYCGESSASNLTMANVPWHEEVVRFVQELADLIPDYEIACEHEHSNCLLIAHKKVRL
;
A
#
# COMPACT_ATOMS: atom_id res chain seq x y z
N LEU A 1 28.79 16.29 83.96
CA LEU A 1 29.45 15.09 83.40
C LEU A 1 28.89 14.89 82.02
N ASP A 2 29.76 14.57 81.07
CA ASP A 2 29.69 15.14 79.72
C ASP A 2 28.83 14.35 78.73
N VAL A 3 28.01 15.08 77.97
CA VAL A 3 27.43 14.64 76.70
C VAL A 3 27.41 15.85 75.74
N SER A 4 28.58 16.34 75.33
CA SER A 4 28.70 17.54 74.49
C SER A 4 29.87 17.54 73.47
N MET A 5 30.55 16.40 73.26
CA MET A 5 31.71 16.33 72.33
C MET A 5 31.43 15.56 71.02
N ASP A 6 30.52 14.59 70.99
CA ASP A 6 30.38 13.70 69.82
C ASP A 6 29.65 14.31 68.62
N THR A 7 28.77 15.30 68.85
CA THR A 7 27.95 15.91 67.79
C THR A 7 28.76 16.78 66.81
N TRP A 8 29.92 17.31 67.23
CA TRP A 8 30.79 18.09 66.34
C TRP A 8 31.53 17.24 65.30
N ASN A 9 31.93 16.00 65.64
CA ASN A 9 32.66 15.12 64.73
C ASN A 9 31.84 14.66 63.51
N PHE A 10 30.52 14.54 63.65
CA PHE A 10 29.65 14.20 62.53
C PHE A 10 29.49 15.36 61.54
N TYR A 11 29.35 16.59 62.04
CA TYR A 11 29.18 17.78 61.20
C TYR A 11 30.45 18.13 60.42
N THR A 12 31.64 18.04 61.04
CA THR A 12 32.92 18.29 60.34
C THR A 12 33.17 17.27 59.23
N CYS A 13 32.83 15.98 59.46
CA CYS A 13 32.93 14.94 58.45
C CYS A 13 32.01 15.21 57.24
N LEU A 14 30.75 15.58 57.47
CA LEU A 14 29.80 15.91 56.41
C LEU A 14 30.21 17.16 55.60
N VAL A 15 30.73 18.19 56.26
CA VAL A 15 31.25 19.39 55.57
C VAL A 15 32.50 19.07 54.75
N SER A 16 33.40 18.22 55.26
CA SER A 16 34.57 17.74 54.51
C SER A 16 34.18 16.99 53.23
N LEU A 17 33.22 16.05 53.33
CA LEU A 17 32.65 15.34 52.18
C LEU A 17 32.00 16.31 51.16
N TRP A 18 31.32 17.36 51.63
CA TRP A 18 30.66 18.35 50.78
C TRP A 18 31.66 19.26 50.04
N LEU A 19 32.79 19.60 50.68
CA LEU A 19 33.90 20.34 50.07
C LEU A 19 34.68 19.50 49.06
N HIS A 20 35.01 18.25 49.40
CA HIS A 20 35.76 17.35 48.52
C HIS A 20 34.90 16.64 47.45
N ARG A 21 33.58 16.89 47.40
CA ARG A 21 32.64 16.28 46.44
C ARG A 21 33.13 16.31 44.99
N PHE A 22 33.80 17.39 44.56
CA PHE A 22 34.28 17.52 43.18
C PHE A 22 35.38 16.50 42.87
N TYR A 23 36.32 16.32 43.80
CA TYR A 23 37.36 15.29 43.70
C TYR A 23 36.78 13.87 43.78
N ILE A 24 35.76 13.65 44.62
CA ILE A 24 35.05 12.37 44.71
C ILE A 24 34.36 12.05 43.37
N TYR A 25 33.62 13.00 42.77
CA TYR A 25 32.99 12.81 41.47
C TYR A 25 34.02 12.65 40.34
N SER A 26 35.14 13.38 40.35
CA SER A 26 36.22 13.18 39.38
C SER A 26 36.87 11.79 39.51
N ALA A 27 37.11 11.31 40.74
CA ALA A 27 37.67 9.97 40.98
C ALA A 27 36.69 8.87 40.53
N VAL A 28 35.39 9.01 40.80
CA VAL A 28 34.35 8.08 40.33
C VAL A 28 34.23 8.11 38.80
N ALA A 29 34.22 9.28 38.17
CA ALA A 29 34.17 9.41 36.72
C ALA A 29 35.41 8.81 36.04
N PHE A 30 36.60 8.99 36.63
CA PHE A 30 37.85 8.38 36.14
C PHE A 30 37.85 6.86 36.31
N GLY A 31 37.34 6.36 37.44
CA GLY A 31 37.14 4.93 37.70
C GLY A 31 36.16 4.28 36.71
N ILE A 32 35.02 4.92 36.43
CA ILE A 32 34.06 4.48 35.40
C ILE A 32 34.70 4.52 34.01
N SER A 33 35.47 5.55 33.69
CA SER A 33 36.18 5.65 32.40
C SER A 33 37.20 4.52 32.21
N ILE A 34 37.99 4.23 33.25
CA ILE A 34 38.92 3.08 33.28
C ILE A 34 38.16 1.77 33.15
N TRP A 35 37.03 1.60 33.85
CA TRP A 35 36.21 0.38 33.77
C TRP A 35 35.64 0.16 32.36
N ILE A 36 35.19 1.21 31.67
CA ILE A 36 34.75 1.14 30.27
C ILE A 36 35.92 0.76 29.34
N VAL A 37 37.11 1.33 29.52
CA VAL A 37 38.31 0.95 28.75
C VAL A 37 38.73 -0.49 29.01
N ILE A 38 38.64 -0.98 30.26
CA ILE A 38 38.88 -2.38 30.61
C ILE A 38 37.84 -3.29 29.91
N GLN A 39 36.54 -2.95 29.95
CA GLN A 39 35.51 -3.70 29.22
C GLN A 39 35.75 -3.72 27.69
N PHE A 40 36.17 -2.60 27.10
CA PHE A 40 36.46 -2.52 25.66
C PHE A 40 37.73 -3.29 25.23
N THR A 41 38.68 -3.46 26.15
CA THR A 41 39.91 -4.24 25.90
C THR A 41 39.71 -5.73 26.14
N THR A 42 39.01 -6.12 27.20
CA THR A 42 38.67 -7.54 27.47
C THR A 42 37.69 -8.12 26.46
N THR A 43 36.72 -7.35 25.96
CA THR A 43 35.83 -7.81 24.88
C THR A 43 36.55 -7.95 23.55
N LYS A 44 37.55 -7.10 23.25
CA LYS A 44 38.41 -7.24 22.07
C LYS A 44 39.37 -8.44 22.15
N THR A 45 39.86 -8.82 23.34
CA THR A 45 40.66 -10.05 23.50
C THR A 45 39.78 -11.31 23.46
N LYS A 46 38.62 -11.34 24.12
CA LYS A 46 37.68 -12.48 24.03
C LYS A 46 37.25 -12.77 22.59
N LYS A 47 36.96 -11.75 21.77
CA LYS A 47 36.64 -11.92 20.34
C LYS A 47 37.78 -12.49 19.47
N LYS A 48 38.97 -12.70 20.02
CA LYS A 48 40.15 -13.23 19.31
C LYS A 48 40.65 -14.59 19.84
N GLY A 49 39.98 -15.17 20.84
CA GLY A 49 40.54 -16.27 21.64
C GLY A 49 39.56 -17.33 22.17
N GLU A 50 38.48 -17.64 21.45
CA GLU A 50 37.54 -18.70 21.86
C GLU A 50 37.07 -19.55 20.65
N LYS A 51 38.03 -20.25 20.02
CA LYS A 51 37.79 -21.45 19.20
C LYS A 51 38.24 -22.69 20.00
N SER A 52 37.32 -23.34 20.73
CA SER A 52 37.35 -24.80 20.97
C SER A 52 36.21 -25.28 21.90
N ASN A 53 35.79 -26.52 21.64
CA ASN A 53 35.24 -27.57 22.52
C ASN A 53 34.58 -27.24 23.88
N GLY A 54 33.45 -27.92 24.13
CA GLY A 54 33.34 -28.74 25.36
C GLY A 54 32.16 -28.50 26.32
N ASN A 55 31.02 -29.14 26.03
CA ASN A 55 30.16 -29.75 27.07
C ASN A 55 30.65 -31.21 27.29
N PRO A 56 30.30 -31.95 28.38
CA PRO A 56 29.05 -31.85 29.17
C PRO A 56 29.17 -32.09 30.71
N ALA A 57 28.00 -32.32 31.35
CA ALA A 57 27.77 -32.90 32.70
C ALA A 57 28.07 -32.02 33.94
N SER A 58 27.37 -32.15 35.09
CA SER A 58 26.07 -32.81 35.43
C SER A 58 25.66 -32.48 36.90
N PHE A 59 24.35 -32.48 37.22
CA PHE A 59 23.66 -32.89 38.50
C PHE A 59 24.35 -32.63 39.87
N GLU A 60 23.75 -32.16 40.98
CA GLU A 60 22.43 -31.72 41.48
C GLU A 60 22.69 -30.99 42.85
N GLY A 61 21.78 -30.39 43.66
CA GLY A 61 20.32 -30.15 43.62
C GLY A 61 19.78 -29.93 45.07
N ILE A 62 18.66 -29.19 45.26
CA ILE A 62 17.87 -29.03 46.53
C ILE A 62 18.59 -28.19 47.65
N GLU A 63 18.05 -27.19 48.38
CA GLU A 63 16.66 -26.68 48.64
C GLU A 63 16.63 -25.12 48.88
N ASP A 64 15.47 -24.58 49.31
CA ASP A 64 15.10 -23.13 49.34
C ASP A 64 15.79 -22.19 50.35
N LYS A 65 15.90 -20.89 49.97
CA LYS A 65 15.40 -19.76 50.80
C LYS A 65 15.22 -18.41 50.06
N VAL A 66 14.11 -17.75 50.41
CA VAL A 66 13.44 -16.56 49.86
C VAL A 66 14.29 -15.26 49.84
N VAL A 67 14.15 -14.41 48.80
CA VAL A 67 13.79 -12.95 48.83
C VAL A 67 14.06 -12.20 47.51
N ASN A 68 13.09 -11.37 47.09
CA ASN A 68 13.12 -10.31 46.05
C ASN A 68 13.51 -10.63 44.60
N GLY A 69 12.62 -10.27 43.66
CA GLY A 69 12.95 -10.11 42.24
C GLY A 69 11.72 -10.20 41.32
N TYR A 70 11.22 -9.05 40.86
CA TYR A 70 10.21 -8.85 39.80
C TYR A 70 9.58 -10.12 39.17
N ALA A 71 8.32 -10.40 39.54
CA ALA A 71 7.50 -11.39 38.87
C ALA A 71 7.10 -10.91 37.46
N THR A 72 7.98 -11.11 36.48
CA THR A 72 7.64 -10.96 35.06
C THR A 72 6.51 -11.93 34.73
N LEU A 73 5.29 -11.40 34.55
CA LEU A 73 4.18 -12.14 33.96
C LEU A 73 4.63 -12.66 32.59
N GLN A 74 4.93 -13.96 32.49
CA GLN A 74 5.29 -14.56 31.22
C GLN A 74 4.09 -14.46 30.27
N ALA A 75 4.25 -13.68 29.21
CA ALA A 75 3.26 -13.59 28.15
C ALA A 75 3.09 -14.98 27.52
N LYS A 76 1.96 -15.63 27.85
CA LYS A 76 1.59 -16.97 27.38
C LYS A 76 1.62 -16.97 25.85
N GLU A 77 2.48 -17.79 25.23
CA GLU A 77 2.64 -17.78 23.78
C GLU A 77 1.31 -18.12 23.07
N VAL A 78 0.71 -17.13 22.42
CA VAL A 78 -0.55 -17.30 21.69
C VAL A 78 -0.27 -17.96 20.33
N TYR A 79 -0.34 -19.28 20.29
CA TYR A 79 -0.17 -20.09 19.07
C TYR A 79 -1.37 -20.01 18.11
N VAL A 80 -2.55 -19.68 18.62
CA VAL A 80 -3.80 -19.42 17.87
C VAL A 80 -4.51 -18.26 18.57
N ALA A 81 -4.81 -17.17 17.86
CA ALA A 81 -5.51 -16.02 18.44
C ALA A 81 -7.03 -16.21 18.42
N GLY A 82 -7.58 -16.73 17.33
CA GLY A 82 -9.00 -17.00 17.13
C GLY A 82 -9.27 -17.82 15.85
N VAL A 83 -10.55 -18.05 15.57
CA VAL A 83 -11.01 -18.81 14.39
C VAL A 83 -12.06 -17.99 13.64
N LYS A 84 -11.93 -17.86 12.32
CA LYS A 84 -12.95 -17.23 11.47
C LYS A 84 -13.57 -18.27 10.54
N ILE A 85 -14.89 -18.39 10.56
CA ILE A 85 -15.65 -19.42 9.84
C ILE A 85 -16.46 -18.73 8.75
N PHE A 86 -15.98 -18.84 7.51
CA PHE A 86 -16.62 -18.33 6.31
C PHE A 86 -17.57 -19.39 5.74
N TYR A 87 -18.80 -19.00 5.41
CA TYR A 87 -19.76 -19.90 4.78
C TYR A 87 -20.28 -19.40 3.42
N GLY A 88 -20.45 -20.33 2.49
CA GLY A 88 -21.15 -20.15 1.21
C GLY A 88 -22.33 -21.12 1.13
N SER A 89 -23.56 -20.60 0.99
CA SER A 89 -24.78 -21.40 1.02
C SER A 89 -25.95 -20.76 0.27
N GLN A 90 -26.73 -21.58 -0.44
CA GLN A 90 -28.00 -21.17 -1.05
C GLN A 90 -29.19 -21.59 -0.15
N THR A 91 -29.22 -22.85 0.29
CA THR A 91 -30.30 -23.45 1.11
C THR A 91 -30.06 -23.39 2.63
N GLY A 92 -28.90 -22.88 3.07
CA GLY A 92 -28.58 -22.66 4.48
C GLY A 92 -27.84 -23.80 5.18
N THR A 93 -27.63 -24.97 4.56
CA THR A 93 -26.93 -26.11 5.18
C THR A 93 -25.53 -25.74 5.68
N ALA A 94 -24.72 -25.06 4.84
CA ALA A 94 -23.38 -24.62 5.25
C ALA A 94 -23.42 -23.55 6.34
N LYS A 95 -24.46 -22.72 6.40
CA LYS A 95 -24.69 -21.73 7.47
C LYS A 95 -25.06 -22.40 8.80
N ARG A 96 -25.81 -23.52 8.76
CA ARG A 96 -26.09 -24.36 9.95
C ARG A 96 -24.80 -25.02 10.46
N PHE A 97 -24.00 -25.59 9.56
CA PHE A 97 -22.70 -26.19 9.90
C PHE A 97 -21.71 -25.16 10.45
N ALA A 98 -21.69 -23.93 9.92
CA ALA A 98 -20.87 -22.84 10.45
C ALA A 98 -21.21 -22.49 11.91
N LYS A 99 -22.50 -22.41 12.25
CA LYS A 99 -22.94 -22.20 13.64
C LYS A 99 -22.57 -23.37 14.56
N GLY A 100 -22.85 -24.61 14.14
CA GLY A 100 -22.52 -25.81 14.92
C GLY A 100 -21.01 -26.04 15.11
N LEU A 101 -20.17 -25.50 14.21
CA LEU A 101 -18.72 -25.43 14.40
C LEU A 101 -18.33 -24.30 15.38
N ALA A 102 -18.94 -23.12 15.25
CA ALA A 102 -18.66 -21.98 16.11
C ALA A 102 -18.95 -22.28 17.59
N GLU A 103 -20.10 -22.89 17.88
CA GLU A 103 -20.48 -23.36 19.23
C GLU A 103 -19.42 -24.31 19.81
N ALA A 104 -18.92 -25.24 18.99
CA ALA A 104 -17.87 -26.19 19.39
C ALA A 104 -16.47 -25.56 19.56
N VAL A 105 -16.19 -24.43 18.89
CA VAL A 105 -14.94 -23.66 19.07
C VAL A 105 -15.02 -22.75 20.31
N ILE A 106 -16.18 -22.16 20.59
CA ILE A 106 -16.44 -21.40 21.83
C ILE A 106 -16.24 -22.29 23.05
N ALA A 107 -16.68 -23.55 22.99
CA ALA A 107 -16.44 -24.56 24.03
C ALA A 107 -14.94 -24.88 24.28
N LEU A 108 -14.03 -24.43 23.41
CA LEU A 108 -12.57 -24.51 23.60
C LEU A 108 -11.96 -23.22 24.16
N ASN A 109 -12.77 -22.23 24.55
CA ASN A 109 -12.36 -20.89 25.01
C ASN A 109 -11.53 -20.11 23.97
N LEU A 110 -11.87 -20.27 22.68
CA LEU A 110 -11.29 -19.47 21.58
C LEU A 110 -12.34 -18.48 21.05
N PRO A 111 -11.96 -17.23 20.73
CA PRO A 111 -12.86 -16.31 20.05
C PRO A 111 -13.14 -16.81 18.63
N VAL A 112 -14.40 -16.77 18.22
CA VAL A 112 -14.86 -17.21 16.91
C VAL A 112 -15.72 -16.15 16.23
N GLU A 113 -15.53 -15.98 14.93
CA GLU A 113 -16.34 -15.11 14.07
C GLU A 113 -16.99 -15.96 12.97
N VAL A 114 -18.27 -15.73 12.66
CA VAL A 114 -19.01 -16.47 11.62
C VAL A 114 -19.47 -15.49 10.55
N ILE A 115 -18.91 -15.62 9.36
CA ILE A 115 -18.97 -14.62 8.29
C ILE A 115 -19.60 -15.25 7.04
N SER A 116 -20.49 -14.51 6.38
CA SER A 116 -21.02 -14.87 5.06
C SER A 116 -20.02 -14.47 3.97
N MET A 117 -19.71 -15.34 3.00
CA MET A 117 -18.74 -15.03 1.95
C MET A 117 -19.12 -13.84 1.05
N GLY A 118 -20.40 -13.46 1.00
CA GLY A 118 -20.91 -12.34 0.19
C GLY A 118 -20.84 -10.99 0.91
N ASP A 119 -20.80 -11.00 2.24
CA ASP A 119 -20.69 -9.79 3.08
C ASP A 119 -19.22 -9.41 3.35
N TYR A 120 -18.29 -10.31 3.03
CA TYR A 120 -16.84 -10.17 3.25
C TYR A 120 -16.13 -9.64 1.99
N ASP A 121 -15.17 -8.71 2.17
CA ASP A 121 -14.30 -8.28 1.07
C ASP A 121 -12.87 -8.80 1.27
N PRO A 122 -12.37 -9.67 0.38
CA PRO A 122 -11.02 -10.20 0.49
C PRO A 122 -9.88 -9.17 0.28
N ASP A 123 -10.10 -8.13 -0.54
CA ASP A 123 -9.08 -7.15 -0.96
C ASP A 123 -8.34 -6.52 0.23
N ASP A 124 -9.10 -6.12 1.25
CA ASP A 124 -8.59 -5.48 2.46
C ASP A 124 -8.36 -6.55 3.56
N CYS A 125 -9.41 -7.26 3.98
CA CYS A 125 -9.40 -8.06 5.22
C CYS A 125 -8.61 -9.36 5.18
N LEU A 126 -8.48 -10.06 4.04
CA LEU A 126 -7.80 -11.37 4.01
C LEU A 126 -6.27 -11.22 4.11
N SER A 127 -5.76 -10.03 3.83
CA SER A 127 -4.34 -9.69 3.99
C SER A 127 -3.94 -9.56 5.47
N GLU A 128 -4.80 -8.96 6.30
CA GLU A 128 -4.59 -8.77 7.74
C GLU A 128 -4.54 -10.11 8.49
N GLU A 129 -5.34 -11.08 8.04
CA GLU A 129 -5.39 -12.44 8.62
C GLU A 129 -4.11 -13.27 8.38
N THR A 130 -3.17 -12.79 7.56
CA THR A 130 -1.82 -13.38 7.47
C THR A 130 -1.00 -13.13 8.74
N THR A 131 -1.29 -12.04 9.47
CA THR A 131 -0.51 -11.55 10.61
C THR A 131 -1.22 -11.83 11.95
N SER A 132 -2.56 -11.86 11.97
CA SER A 132 -3.40 -12.03 13.16
C SER A 132 -3.17 -13.32 13.98
N ARG A 133 -2.47 -14.33 13.42
CA ARG A 133 -2.42 -15.72 13.93
C ARG A 133 -3.79 -16.39 14.07
N ASN A 134 -4.81 -15.93 13.34
CA ASN A 134 -6.10 -16.63 13.29
C ASN A 134 -6.02 -17.94 12.47
N ILE A 135 -7.14 -18.65 12.42
CA ILE A 135 -7.38 -19.83 11.59
C ILE A 135 -8.65 -19.60 10.78
N CYS A 136 -8.56 -19.66 9.47
CA CYS A 136 -9.68 -19.45 8.56
C CYS A 136 -10.29 -20.79 8.10
N VAL A 137 -11.59 -20.96 8.30
CA VAL A 137 -12.34 -22.16 7.92
C VAL A 137 -13.33 -21.79 6.83
N PHE A 138 -13.31 -22.52 5.72
CA PHE A 138 -14.18 -22.28 4.58
C PHE A 138 -15.17 -23.44 4.41
N LEU A 139 -16.47 -23.19 4.64
CA LEU A 139 -17.57 -24.16 4.53
C LEU A 139 -18.44 -23.80 3.32
N VAL A 140 -18.28 -24.50 2.19
CA VAL A 140 -18.75 -23.98 0.88
C VAL A 140 -19.52 -25.02 0.10
N ALA A 141 -20.77 -24.69 -0.26
CA ALA A 141 -21.56 -25.53 -1.16
C ALA A 141 -21.20 -25.29 -2.63
N THR A 142 -21.13 -26.38 -3.40
CA THR A 142 -21.22 -26.34 -4.86
C THR A 142 -22.70 -26.33 -5.25
N TYR A 143 -23.05 -25.54 -6.27
CA TYR A 143 -24.41 -25.40 -6.79
C TYR A 143 -24.49 -25.91 -8.25
N THR A 144 -25.50 -25.47 -9.01
CA THR A 144 -25.71 -25.81 -10.42
C THR A 144 -24.43 -25.68 -11.25
N ASP A 145 -24.17 -26.65 -12.12
CA ASP A 145 -23.10 -26.66 -13.12
C ASP A 145 -21.70 -26.36 -12.55
N GLY A 146 -21.45 -26.88 -11.33
CA GLY A 146 -20.18 -26.73 -10.62
C GLY A 146 -19.92 -25.34 -10.03
N GLN A 147 -20.87 -24.41 -10.16
CA GLN A 147 -20.72 -23.01 -9.76
C GLN A 147 -20.81 -22.81 -8.23
N PRO A 148 -20.20 -21.74 -7.70
CA PRO A 148 -20.45 -21.31 -6.33
C PRO A 148 -21.90 -20.88 -6.11
N THR A 149 -22.41 -21.09 -4.90
CA THR A 149 -23.64 -20.43 -4.43
C THR A 149 -23.52 -18.91 -4.57
N GLU A 150 -24.62 -18.21 -4.76
CA GLU A 150 -24.68 -16.75 -4.93
C GLU A 150 -23.91 -16.00 -3.83
N SER A 151 -24.09 -16.43 -2.58
CA SER A 151 -23.39 -15.92 -1.40
C SER A 151 -21.87 -16.19 -1.35
N ALA A 152 -21.31 -16.93 -2.30
CA ALA A 152 -19.88 -17.21 -2.44
C ALA A 152 -19.29 -16.82 -3.80
N ALA A 153 -20.13 -16.40 -4.77
CA ALA A 153 -19.70 -16.15 -6.15
C ALA A 153 -18.64 -15.05 -6.25
N TRP A 154 -18.82 -13.94 -5.52
CA TRP A 154 -17.82 -12.85 -5.44
C TRP A 154 -16.48 -13.36 -4.86
N PHE A 155 -16.51 -14.08 -3.74
CA PHE A 155 -15.33 -14.60 -3.07
C PHE A 155 -14.53 -15.58 -3.94
N CYS A 156 -15.23 -16.47 -4.66
CA CYS A 156 -14.60 -17.42 -5.57
C CYS A 156 -13.97 -16.72 -6.78
N LYS A 157 -14.70 -15.79 -7.41
CA LYS A 157 -14.20 -15.01 -8.53
C LYS A 157 -12.97 -14.17 -8.14
N TRP A 158 -12.98 -13.54 -6.97
CA TRP A 158 -11.82 -12.80 -6.47
C TRP A 158 -10.60 -13.70 -6.26
N LEU A 159 -10.77 -14.91 -5.69
CA LEU A 159 -9.66 -15.86 -5.53
C LEU A 159 -9.07 -16.31 -6.88
N GLU A 160 -9.92 -16.47 -7.90
CA GLU A 160 -9.50 -16.78 -9.26
C GLU A 160 -8.75 -15.62 -9.92
N GLU A 161 -9.27 -14.39 -9.82
CA GLU A 161 -8.61 -13.19 -10.34
C GLU A 161 -7.27 -12.94 -9.63
N ALA A 162 -7.22 -13.02 -8.30
CA ALA A 162 -6.01 -12.82 -7.50
C ALA A 162 -4.93 -13.90 -7.70
N VAL A 163 -5.27 -15.10 -8.17
CA VAL A 163 -4.28 -16.14 -8.54
C VAL A 163 -3.66 -15.90 -9.91
N ASN A 164 -4.39 -15.25 -10.83
CA ASN A 164 -3.97 -15.03 -12.21
C ASN A 164 -3.40 -13.61 -12.45
N ASP A 165 -3.68 -12.65 -11.57
CA ASP A 165 -3.20 -11.28 -11.65
C ASP A 165 -1.75 -11.14 -11.16
N PHE A 166 -0.85 -10.72 -12.06
CA PHE A 166 0.58 -10.50 -11.80
C PHE A 166 0.88 -9.54 -10.64
N ARG A 167 -0.06 -8.68 -10.24
CA ARG A 167 0.09 -7.75 -9.11
C ARG A 167 0.04 -8.47 -7.76
N PHE A 168 -0.68 -9.59 -7.67
CA PHE A 168 -0.74 -10.44 -6.49
C PHE A 168 0.41 -11.44 -6.55
N GLY A 169 1.56 -11.08 -5.98
CA GLY A 169 2.70 -11.99 -5.90
C GLY A 169 2.31 -13.31 -5.23
N LYS A 170 2.85 -14.44 -5.71
CA LYS A 170 2.49 -15.83 -5.30
C LYS A 170 2.62 -16.14 -3.79
N THR A 171 3.14 -15.21 -3.00
CA THR A 171 3.25 -15.26 -1.54
C THR A 171 2.22 -14.37 -0.81
N TYR A 172 1.18 -13.86 -1.49
CA TYR A 172 0.24 -12.88 -0.93
C TYR A 172 -0.44 -13.35 0.37
N LEU A 173 -0.79 -14.64 0.49
CA LEU A 173 -1.41 -15.22 1.70
C LEU A 173 -0.40 -16.00 2.58
N LYS A 174 0.91 -15.73 2.43
CA LYS A 174 1.99 -16.42 3.16
C LYS A 174 1.97 -16.09 4.66
N GLY A 175 1.24 -16.92 5.41
CA GLY A 175 1.04 -16.81 6.86
C GLY A 175 -0.37 -17.25 7.27
N LEU A 176 -1.33 -17.06 6.37
CA LEU A 176 -2.71 -17.50 6.54
C LEU A 176 -2.78 -19.01 6.77
N ARG A 177 -3.46 -19.43 7.84
CA ARG A 177 -3.68 -20.85 8.17
C ARG A 177 -5.13 -21.23 7.92
N TYR A 178 -5.38 -22.28 7.13
CA TYR A 178 -6.74 -22.61 6.71
C TYR A 178 -7.12 -24.10 6.70
N ALA A 179 -8.44 -24.33 6.67
CA ALA A 179 -9.08 -25.61 6.38
C ALA A 179 -10.33 -25.39 5.50
N VAL A 180 -10.65 -26.36 4.65
CA VAL A 180 -11.81 -26.31 3.73
C VAL A 180 -12.67 -27.56 3.89
N PHE A 181 -13.98 -27.37 3.99
CA PHE A 181 -15.00 -28.40 3.87
C PHE A 181 -15.94 -28.03 2.73
N GLY A 182 -15.90 -28.79 1.64
CA GLY A 182 -16.86 -28.67 0.55
C GLY A 182 -18.16 -29.42 0.88
N LEU A 183 -19.30 -28.85 0.50
CA LEU A 183 -20.59 -29.53 0.43
C LEU A 183 -20.92 -29.78 -1.05
N GLY A 184 -21.22 -31.04 -1.39
CA GLY A 184 -21.59 -31.44 -2.75
C GLY A 184 -22.49 -32.69 -2.75
N ASN A 185 -22.80 -33.19 -3.94
CA ASN A 185 -23.62 -34.38 -4.14
C ASN A 185 -23.01 -35.22 -5.28
N SER A 186 -22.57 -36.45 -5.00
CA SER A 186 -21.83 -37.26 -5.98
C SER A 186 -22.66 -37.74 -7.17
N VAL A 187 -24.00 -37.60 -7.09
CA VAL A 187 -24.91 -37.81 -8.24
C VAL A 187 -24.51 -36.92 -9.44
N TYR A 188 -23.94 -35.74 -9.18
CA TYR A 188 -23.39 -34.84 -10.20
C TYR A 188 -21.88 -35.07 -10.33
N VAL A 189 -21.49 -36.20 -10.94
CA VAL A 189 -20.10 -36.71 -10.98
C VAL A 189 -19.10 -35.64 -11.44
N ASP A 190 -19.39 -34.97 -12.55
CA ASP A 190 -18.52 -33.98 -13.21
C ASP A 190 -18.35 -32.68 -12.40
N HIS A 191 -19.22 -32.46 -11.42
CA HIS A 191 -19.32 -31.22 -10.63
C HIS A 191 -19.22 -31.47 -9.12
N TYR A 192 -18.87 -32.69 -8.71
CA TYR A 192 -18.81 -33.06 -7.30
C TYR A 192 -17.74 -32.27 -6.54
N ASN A 193 -18.21 -31.40 -5.63
CA ASN A 193 -17.38 -30.58 -4.75
C ASN A 193 -16.40 -29.62 -5.45
N THR A 194 -16.66 -29.24 -6.71
CA THR A 194 -15.80 -28.37 -7.54
C THR A 194 -15.41 -27.06 -6.85
N VAL A 195 -16.34 -26.38 -6.19
CA VAL A 195 -16.08 -25.08 -5.54
C VAL A 195 -15.11 -25.23 -4.36
N GLY A 196 -15.31 -26.26 -3.53
CA GLY A 196 -14.40 -26.57 -2.41
C GLY A 196 -13.01 -26.99 -2.89
N ARG A 197 -12.92 -27.68 -4.04
CA ARG A 197 -11.65 -28.04 -4.70
C ARG A 197 -10.93 -26.79 -5.24
N ASN A 198 -11.65 -25.86 -5.86
CA ASN A 198 -11.10 -24.65 -6.44
C ASN A 198 -10.57 -23.68 -5.37
N ILE A 199 -11.34 -23.42 -4.29
CA ILE A 199 -10.88 -22.57 -3.17
C ILE A 199 -9.62 -23.15 -2.52
N ASP A 200 -9.58 -24.46 -2.27
CA ASP A 200 -8.40 -25.15 -1.73
C ASP A 200 -7.18 -25.05 -2.68
N LYS A 201 -7.38 -25.12 -3.99
CA LYS A 201 -6.34 -24.90 -5.02
C LYS A 201 -5.84 -23.44 -4.99
N TRP A 202 -6.73 -22.46 -5.09
CA TRP A 202 -6.39 -21.04 -5.17
C TRP A 202 -5.67 -20.53 -3.93
N LEU A 203 -6.17 -20.83 -2.73
CA LEU A 203 -5.51 -20.48 -1.47
C LEU A 203 -4.09 -21.06 -1.37
N TRP A 204 -3.88 -22.30 -1.85
CA TRP A 204 -2.55 -22.91 -1.91
C TRP A 204 -1.61 -22.23 -2.93
N MET A 205 -2.13 -21.82 -4.09
CA MET A 205 -1.34 -21.08 -5.09
C MET A 205 -0.87 -19.70 -4.60
N LEU A 206 -1.61 -19.09 -3.66
CA LEU A 206 -1.23 -17.84 -2.96
C LEU A 206 -0.34 -18.06 -1.72
N SER A 207 0.22 -19.27 -1.54
CA SER A 207 1.06 -19.69 -0.41
C SER A 207 0.39 -19.74 0.98
N ALA A 208 -0.95 -19.86 1.06
CA ALA A 208 -1.60 -20.11 2.34
C ALA A 208 -1.31 -21.54 2.86
N SER A 209 -1.28 -21.70 4.18
CA SER A 209 -0.90 -22.95 4.85
C SER A 209 -2.10 -23.80 5.29
N ARG A 210 -2.21 -25.02 4.77
CA ARG A 210 -3.25 -25.99 5.13
C ARG A 210 -2.97 -26.61 6.50
N ILE A 211 -3.93 -26.54 7.41
CA ILE A 211 -3.89 -27.19 8.74
C ILE A 211 -4.14 -28.70 8.60
N MET A 212 -5.04 -29.06 7.69
CA MET A 212 -5.46 -30.42 7.36
C MET A 212 -5.86 -30.51 5.88
N THR A 213 -5.95 -31.74 5.38
CA THR A 213 -6.50 -32.03 4.05
C THR A 213 -7.93 -31.51 3.93
N ARG A 214 -8.27 -30.93 2.77
CA ARG A 214 -9.65 -30.62 2.37
C ARG A 214 -10.55 -31.83 2.60
N ALA A 215 -11.73 -31.59 3.17
CA ALA A 215 -12.81 -32.56 3.21
C ALA A 215 -13.90 -32.23 2.19
N GLU A 216 -14.60 -33.26 1.76
CA GLU A 216 -15.67 -33.23 0.78
C GLU A 216 -16.80 -34.06 1.38
N GLY A 217 -17.86 -33.38 1.83
CA GLY A 217 -19.09 -34.00 2.31
C GLY A 217 -20.07 -34.23 1.17
N ASP A 218 -20.80 -35.33 1.26
CA ASP A 218 -21.66 -35.82 0.18
C ASP A 218 -23.12 -35.96 0.62
N CYS A 219 -24.03 -35.27 -0.07
CA CYS A 219 -25.48 -35.44 0.10
C CYS A 219 -25.97 -36.81 -0.37
N ASN A 220 -25.20 -37.54 -1.18
CA ASN A 220 -25.55 -38.90 -1.62
C ASN A 220 -25.28 -39.92 -0.50
N VAL A 221 -26.33 -40.29 0.23
CA VAL A 221 -26.30 -41.33 1.29
C VAL A 221 -25.64 -42.64 0.84
N ALA A 222 -25.73 -43.01 -0.45
CA ALA A 222 -25.17 -44.26 -0.97
C ALA A 222 -23.66 -44.20 -1.31
N GLN A 223 -23.05 -43.01 -1.32
CA GLN A 223 -21.62 -42.82 -1.62
C GLN A 223 -20.85 -41.97 -0.59
N SER A 224 -21.56 -41.28 0.31
CA SER A 224 -21.00 -40.64 1.50
C SER A 224 -20.17 -41.63 2.33
N LYS A 225 -19.01 -41.17 2.80
CA LYS A 225 -18.04 -42.01 3.54
C LYS A 225 -18.53 -42.37 4.94
N HIS A 226 -19.47 -41.58 5.47
CA HIS A 226 -20.09 -41.78 6.77
C HIS A 226 -21.62 -41.87 6.69
N GLY A 227 -22.20 -42.00 5.48
CA GLY A 227 -23.62 -42.26 5.24
C GLY A 227 -24.54 -41.03 5.18
N SER A 228 -24.03 -39.84 5.49
CA SER A 228 -24.70 -38.56 5.20
C SER A 228 -23.72 -37.40 5.24
N ILE A 229 -24.12 -36.25 4.67
CA ILE A 229 -23.31 -35.03 4.71
C ILE A 229 -23.13 -34.48 6.14
N GLU A 230 -24.12 -34.67 7.02
CA GLU A 230 -24.01 -34.39 8.46
C GLU A 230 -22.98 -35.29 9.15
N ALA A 231 -22.95 -36.58 8.81
CA ALA A 231 -22.01 -37.53 9.39
C ALA A 231 -20.58 -37.30 8.87
N ASP A 232 -20.42 -36.98 7.58
CA ASP A 232 -19.14 -36.54 7.00
C ASP A 232 -18.66 -35.24 7.66
N PHE A 233 -19.57 -34.30 7.93
CA PHE A 233 -19.26 -33.05 8.62
C PHE A 233 -18.84 -33.25 10.08
N GLU A 234 -19.58 -34.02 10.89
CA GLU A 234 -19.20 -34.28 12.29
C GLU A 234 -17.90 -35.10 12.39
N ALA A 235 -17.68 -36.07 11.49
CA ALA A 235 -16.43 -36.83 11.40
C ALA A 235 -15.24 -35.97 10.96
N TRP A 236 -15.47 -34.85 10.25
CA TRP A 236 -14.45 -33.84 9.93
C TRP A 236 -14.26 -32.85 11.10
N LYS A 237 -15.34 -32.34 11.69
CA LYS A 237 -15.37 -31.41 12.82
C LYS A 237 -14.65 -31.97 14.05
N ALA A 238 -14.85 -33.25 14.38
CA ALA A 238 -14.11 -33.93 15.45
C ALA A 238 -12.59 -33.93 15.19
N LYS A 239 -12.17 -34.19 13.94
CA LYS A 239 -10.76 -34.11 13.53
C LYS A 239 -10.25 -32.67 13.58
N PHE A 240 -11.05 -31.69 13.16
CA PHE A 240 -10.67 -30.28 13.19
C PHE A 240 -10.45 -29.77 14.61
N LEU A 241 -11.36 -30.05 15.55
CA LEU A 241 -11.25 -29.67 16.95
C LEU A 241 -10.02 -30.31 17.62
N SER A 242 -9.73 -31.58 17.33
CA SER A 242 -8.49 -32.25 17.78
C SER A 242 -7.22 -31.56 17.25
N GLN A 243 -7.20 -31.17 15.97
CA GLN A 243 -6.06 -30.44 15.38
C GLN A 243 -5.93 -29.01 15.93
N LEU A 244 -7.05 -28.33 16.18
CA LEU A 244 -7.09 -27.01 16.78
C LEU A 244 -6.54 -27.04 18.23
N GLN A 245 -6.90 -28.04 19.02
CA GLN A 245 -6.34 -28.27 20.36
C GLN A 245 -4.82 -28.51 20.32
N ALA A 246 -4.32 -29.35 19.40
CA ALA A 246 -2.88 -29.58 19.24
C ALA A 246 -2.13 -28.30 18.83
N LEU A 247 -2.69 -27.49 17.92
CA LEU A 247 -2.12 -26.19 17.54
C LEU A 247 -2.10 -25.21 18.72
N CYS A 248 -3.13 -25.19 19.58
CA CYS A 248 -3.15 -24.35 20.78
C CYS A 248 -2.11 -24.78 21.84
N ARG A 249 -1.64 -26.04 21.78
CA ARG A 249 -0.56 -26.57 22.63
C ARG A 249 0.84 -26.40 22.01
N GLY A 250 0.95 -25.84 20.81
CA GLY A 250 2.22 -25.70 20.09
C GLY A 250 2.75 -26.99 19.46
N GLU A 251 1.97 -28.07 19.46
CA GLU A 251 2.40 -29.40 18.98
C GLU A 251 2.60 -29.41 17.45
N LYS A 252 3.86 -29.34 17.02
CA LYS A 252 4.23 -29.51 15.60
C LYS A 252 4.13 -30.99 15.21
N LYS A 253 3.35 -31.29 14.17
CA LYS A 253 3.27 -32.64 13.58
C LYS A 253 4.67 -33.19 13.28
N PRO A 254 5.06 -34.38 13.80
CA PRO A 254 6.18 -35.11 13.24
C PRO A 254 5.83 -35.50 11.79
N CYS A 255 6.79 -35.37 10.87
CA CYS A 255 6.56 -35.70 9.47
C CYS A 255 6.37 -37.22 9.33
N SER A 256 5.16 -37.67 9.00
CA SER A 256 4.88 -39.08 8.76
C SER A 256 5.65 -39.56 7.53
N GLY A 257 6.72 -40.33 7.73
CA GLY A 257 7.75 -40.67 6.74
C GLY A 257 7.30 -41.56 5.57
N LYS A 258 6.36 -41.09 4.75
CA LYS A 258 5.90 -41.73 3.50
C LYS A 258 6.03 -40.80 2.27
N CYS A 259 7.00 -39.88 2.30
CA CYS A 259 7.40 -39.10 1.12
C CYS A 259 8.09 -39.98 0.08
N LYS A 260 7.33 -40.63 -0.81
CA LYS A 260 7.88 -41.19 -2.05
C LYS A 260 8.42 -40.06 -2.93
N LYS A 261 9.61 -40.26 -3.52
CA LYS A 261 10.44 -39.25 -4.23
C LYS A 261 10.86 -38.08 -3.32
N GLY A 262 11.98 -38.25 -2.62
CA GLY A 262 12.45 -37.30 -1.59
C GLY A 262 13.30 -36.14 -2.12
N LYS A 263 13.08 -34.94 -1.59
CA LYS A 263 14.06 -33.83 -1.58
C LYS A 263 13.91 -32.86 -0.39
N CYS A 264 13.45 -33.37 0.76
CA CYS A 264 13.43 -32.62 2.02
C CYS A 264 14.85 -32.45 2.59
N LYS A 265 15.61 -31.46 2.11
CA LYS A 265 16.94 -31.12 2.65
C LYS A 265 16.84 -30.09 3.77
N SER A 266 17.01 -30.52 5.01
CA SER A 266 17.30 -29.65 6.15
C SER A 266 18.81 -29.60 6.43
N LEU A 267 19.39 -28.39 6.35
CA LEU A 267 20.66 -27.95 6.98
C LEU A 267 21.99 -28.69 6.65
N GLY A 268 22.96 -27.90 6.14
CA GLY A 268 24.24 -27.75 6.86
C GLY A 268 25.52 -28.45 6.34
N LYS A 269 26.51 -27.62 5.96
CA LYS A 269 27.98 -27.84 5.96
C LYS A 269 28.63 -28.94 5.07
N GLN A 270 29.19 -28.47 3.96
CA GLN A 270 30.61 -28.57 3.55
C GLN A 270 31.39 -29.90 3.71
N SER A 271 31.88 -30.40 2.56
CA SER A 271 33.24 -30.95 2.41
C SER A 271 33.86 -30.55 1.05
N LYS A 272 35.19 -30.41 1.03
CA LYS A 272 36.10 -30.32 -0.14
C LYS A 272 36.20 -31.69 -0.86
N GLU A 273 36.83 -31.92 -2.03
CA GLU A 273 37.39 -31.12 -3.15
C GLU A 273 37.66 -32.10 -4.33
N SER A 274 37.39 -31.72 -5.58
CA SER A 274 38.04 -32.25 -6.81
C SER A 274 37.54 -31.48 -8.05
N SER A 275 38.16 -31.69 -9.22
CA SER A 275 38.11 -30.77 -10.37
C SER A 275 37.76 -31.46 -11.72
N ASP A 276 37.63 -30.60 -12.75
CA ASP A 276 37.88 -30.82 -14.19
C ASP A 276 36.77 -31.37 -15.14
N HIS A 277 36.49 -30.51 -16.13
CA HIS A 277 36.23 -30.71 -17.57
C HIS A 277 35.18 -31.72 -18.12
N GLU A 278 34.09 -31.12 -18.63
CA GLU A 278 33.62 -31.13 -20.05
C GLU A 278 33.25 -32.41 -20.84
N HIS A 279 32.16 -32.23 -21.61
CA HIS A 279 31.75 -32.91 -22.85
C HIS A 279 31.35 -34.41 -22.83
N GLY A 280 30.41 -34.74 -23.73
CA GLY A 280 29.89 -36.09 -23.98
C GLY A 280 28.37 -36.10 -24.11
N ALA A 281 27.85 -36.19 -25.35
CA ALA A 281 26.43 -36.38 -25.62
C ALA A 281 26.21 -37.72 -26.34
N SER A 282 25.08 -38.38 -26.05
CA SER A 282 24.55 -39.52 -26.81
C SER A 282 23.06 -39.67 -26.55
N GLU A 283 22.27 -39.85 -27.61
CA GLU A 283 20.82 -40.05 -27.57
C GLU A 283 20.47 -41.56 -27.56
N TYR A 284 19.20 -41.88 -27.85
CA TYR A 284 18.65 -43.22 -28.16
C TYR A 284 18.43 -44.17 -26.95
N GLU A 285 17.26 -44.83 -26.80
CA GLU A 285 16.00 -44.69 -27.55
C GLU A 285 14.74 -45.09 -26.74
N ASN A 286 13.58 -44.94 -27.38
CA ASN A 286 12.21 -45.04 -26.85
C ASN A 286 11.77 -46.47 -26.49
N THR A 287 10.65 -46.58 -25.76
CA THR A 287 9.47 -47.30 -26.27
C THR A 287 8.19 -46.97 -25.47
N GLU A 288 7.13 -46.64 -26.22
CA GLU A 288 5.69 -46.97 -26.00
C GLU A 288 4.96 -46.61 -24.68
N ALA A 289 3.74 -46.07 -24.69
CA ALA A 289 2.91 -45.60 -25.82
C ALA A 289 1.88 -44.55 -25.37
N GLU A 290 1.58 -43.60 -26.27
CA GLU A 290 0.29 -42.92 -26.36
C GLU A 290 -0.27 -43.19 -27.76
N GLU A 291 -1.57 -43.51 -27.89
CA GLU A 291 -2.27 -43.51 -29.17
C GLU A 291 -3.52 -42.61 -29.07
N LEU A 292 -3.72 -41.78 -30.10
CA LEU A 292 -4.91 -40.94 -30.30
C LEU A 292 -5.89 -41.64 -31.26
N PHE A 293 -7.14 -41.17 -31.28
CA PHE A 293 -7.91 -40.86 -32.51
C PHE A 293 -9.02 -39.85 -32.08
N GLU A 294 -9.31 -38.70 -32.70
CA GLU A 294 -9.59 -38.33 -34.12
C GLU A 294 -10.87 -38.99 -34.69
N THR A 295 -11.77 -38.35 -35.48
CA THR A 295 -12.08 -36.94 -35.89
C THR A 295 -13.63 -36.81 -36.00
N SER A 296 -14.28 -35.65 -36.20
CA SER A 296 -14.67 -35.02 -37.50
C SER A 296 -15.86 -34.07 -37.17
N SER A 297 -15.89 -32.76 -37.50
CA SER A 297 -16.08 -32.07 -38.79
C SER A 297 -17.48 -32.12 -39.40
N ASP A 298 -18.06 -30.95 -39.68
CA ASP A 298 -19.01 -30.59 -40.76
C ASP A 298 -18.99 -29.04 -40.95
N GLU A 299 -19.20 -28.54 -42.18
CA GLU A 299 -19.09 -27.11 -42.60
C GLU A 299 -20.50 -26.51 -42.88
N GLU A 300 -20.77 -25.20 -43.06
CA GLU A 300 -20.35 -24.17 -44.06
C GLU A 300 -20.68 -22.75 -43.49
N ALA A 301 -20.28 -21.57 -44.00
CA ALA A 301 -19.17 -21.09 -44.86
C ALA A 301 -19.14 -19.53 -44.85
N ASP A 302 -18.10 -18.93 -45.46
CA ASP A 302 -17.88 -17.55 -45.99
C ASP A 302 -18.47 -16.26 -45.32
N GLY A 303 -17.68 -15.18 -45.15
CA GLY A 303 -16.25 -15.02 -45.49
C GLY A 303 -15.64 -13.61 -45.31
N GLU A 304 -14.42 -13.47 -45.85
CA GLU A 304 -13.49 -12.32 -45.92
C GLU A 304 -12.69 -11.91 -44.65
N GLU A 305 -11.42 -11.52 -44.87
CA GLU A 305 -10.35 -11.39 -43.87
C GLU A 305 -9.85 -9.94 -43.66
N ALA A 306 -9.26 -9.68 -42.48
CA ALA A 306 -8.12 -8.76 -42.35
C ALA A 306 -7.25 -9.14 -41.13
N GLY A 307 -6.13 -9.84 -41.36
CA GLY A 307 -5.27 -10.37 -40.30
C GLY A 307 -4.38 -9.34 -39.58
N GLY A 308 -4.12 -9.57 -38.29
CA GLY A 308 -3.18 -8.79 -37.48
C GLY A 308 -2.64 -9.58 -36.28
N THR A 309 -1.41 -10.08 -36.39
CA THR A 309 -0.78 -10.97 -35.39
C THR A 309 -0.21 -10.20 -34.19
N ASN A 310 -0.97 -10.16 -33.09
CA ASN A 310 -0.49 -9.63 -31.81
C ASN A 310 0.43 -10.64 -31.09
N SER A 311 1.74 -10.55 -31.33
CA SER A 311 2.74 -11.14 -30.43
C SER A 311 2.87 -10.31 -29.15
N VAL A 312 2.88 -10.98 -27.99
CA VAL A 312 3.09 -10.33 -26.69
C VAL A 312 4.58 -10.07 -26.50
N ILE A 313 4.96 -8.79 -26.33
CA ILE A 313 6.35 -8.37 -26.14
C ILE A 313 6.60 -8.11 -24.66
N ASP A 314 7.70 -8.68 -24.13
CA ASP A 314 8.05 -8.60 -22.71
C ASP A 314 8.73 -7.26 -22.35
N VAL A 315 8.70 -6.91 -21.07
CA VAL A 315 9.03 -5.57 -20.55
C VAL A 315 10.54 -5.30 -20.51
N GLU A 316 11.38 -6.34 -20.56
CA GLU A 316 12.84 -6.20 -20.51
C GLU A 316 13.47 -5.76 -21.86
N ASP A 317 12.81 -6.03 -23.00
CA ASP A 317 13.38 -5.79 -24.35
C ASP A 317 13.49 -4.30 -24.74
N LEU A 318 12.75 -3.39 -24.08
CA LEU A 318 12.80 -1.95 -24.38
C LEU A 318 14.20 -1.34 -24.17
N GLY A 319 15.05 -1.94 -23.33
CA GLY A 319 16.44 -1.52 -23.15
C GLY A 319 17.29 -1.68 -24.42
N SER A 320 17.04 -2.75 -25.19
CA SER A 320 17.78 -3.04 -26.43
C SER A 320 17.48 -2.01 -27.51
N ILE A 321 16.19 -1.74 -27.75
CA ILE A 321 15.69 -0.85 -28.81
C ILE A 321 16.32 0.55 -28.73
N MET A 322 16.40 1.12 -27.52
CA MET A 322 16.99 2.46 -27.32
C MET A 322 18.51 2.49 -27.62
N SER A 323 19.23 1.38 -27.44
CA SER A 323 20.65 1.27 -27.79
C SER A 323 20.88 1.25 -29.31
N HIS A 324 20.02 0.54 -30.06
CA HIS A 324 20.04 0.49 -31.52
C HIS A 324 19.77 1.87 -32.14
N MET A 325 18.79 2.60 -31.60
CA MET A 325 18.48 3.97 -32.02
C MET A 325 19.66 4.93 -31.81
N LYS A 326 20.44 4.74 -30.73
CA LYS A 326 21.65 5.51 -30.43
C LYS A 326 22.81 5.18 -31.39
N LYS A 327 22.96 3.91 -31.81
CA LYS A 327 23.91 3.50 -32.86
C LYS A 327 23.55 4.08 -34.23
N ALA A 328 22.26 4.15 -34.60
CA ALA A 328 21.83 4.72 -35.88
C ALA A 328 22.24 6.19 -36.04
N LYS A 329 22.10 7.00 -34.98
CA LYS A 329 22.43 8.44 -35.02
C LYS A 329 23.92 8.75 -35.20
N VAL A 330 24.83 7.79 -34.95
CA VAL A 330 26.28 7.97 -35.12
C VAL A 330 26.72 7.70 -36.58
N ARG A 331 25.91 7.02 -37.40
CA ARG A 331 26.35 6.53 -38.72
C ARG A 331 26.18 7.51 -39.89
N ASN A 332 25.57 8.68 -39.66
CA ASN A 332 25.11 9.59 -40.73
C ASN A 332 25.82 10.96 -40.72
N CYS A 333 27.13 10.99 -40.46
CA CYS A 333 27.90 12.24 -40.32
C CYS A 333 29.35 12.11 -40.86
N CYS A 334 29.50 11.85 -42.16
CA CYS A 334 30.77 11.94 -42.89
C CYS A 334 30.51 12.34 -44.36
N TYR A 335 31.40 13.19 -44.93
CA TYR A 335 31.27 13.99 -46.17
C TYR A 335 30.31 15.20 -46.07
N ARG A 336 30.73 16.49 -46.12
CA ARG A 336 31.83 17.25 -46.79
C ARG A 336 31.54 17.49 -48.30
N ASP A 337 31.62 18.68 -48.90
CA ASP A 337 31.70 20.12 -48.50
C ASP A 337 31.66 20.98 -49.81
N THR A 338 31.76 22.31 -49.72
CA THR A 338 31.94 23.34 -50.78
C THR A 338 30.67 23.85 -51.51
N GLY A 339 30.70 25.11 -52.00
CA GLY A 339 29.80 25.56 -53.09
C GLY A 339 28.94 26.82 -52.90
N THR A 340 29.55 27.96 -52.54
CA THR A 340 29.13 29.35 -52.83
C THR A 340 27.81 29.63 -53.61
N SER A 341 26.88 30.36 -52.96
CA SER A 341 25.98 31.43 -53.48
C SER A 341 25.28 31.26 -54.85
N LEU A 342 23.93 31.38 -54.87
CA LEU A 342 23.26 32.54 -55.49
C LEU A 342 21.76 32.67 -55.13
N THR A 343 21.23 33.86 -55.41
CA THR A 343 19.91 34.40 -55.04
C THR A 343 18.69 33.68 -55.64
N HIS A 344 17.58 33.65 -54.89
CA HIS A 344 16.34 34.34 -55.34
C HIS A 344 15.42 34.72 -54.16
N LYS A 345 14.60 35.77 -54.33
CA LYS A 345 13.59 36.24 -53.35
C LYS A 345 12.19 35.72 -53.70
N ASN A 346 11.35 35.58 -52.67
CA ASN A 346 9.86 35.50 -52.61
C ASN A 346 9.39 34.26 -51.83
N ALA A 347 8.26 34.29 -51.10
CA ALA A 347 7.51 35.39 -50.50
C ALA A 347 6.75 34.85 -49.26
N GLY A 348 6.28 35.71 -48.37
CA GLY A 348 5.91 35.32 -47.01
C GLY A 348 4.64 34.45 -46.87
N ARG A 349 4.81 33.28 -46.24
CA ARG A 349 3.97 32.85 -45.11
C ARG A 349 4.86 32.18 -44.06
N LYS A 350 4.90 32.75 -42.85
CA LYS A 350 5.28 31.98 -41.66
C LYS A 350 4.02 31.28 -41.18
N GLU A 351 3.95 29.97 -41.39
CA GLU A 351 3.06 29.15 -40.59
C GLU A 351 3.65 29.11 -39.17
N GLU A 352 2.83 29.39 -38.16
CA GLU A 352 3.24 29.21 -36.78
C GLU A 352 3.34 27.70 -36.53
N GLY A 353 4.56 27.17 -36.43
CA GLY A 353 4.79 25.75 -36.24
C GLY A 353 4.02 25.23 -35.02
N GLU A 354 3.16 24.22 -35.25
CA GLU A 354 2.15 23.80 -34.28
C GLU A 354 2.73 23.54 -32.89
N LYS A 355 2.14 24.17 -31.86
CA LYS A 355 2.57 23.98 -30.48
C LYS A 355 2.39 22.51 -30.11
N ARG A 356 3.50 21.85 -29.75
CA ARG A 356 3.51 20.42 -29.39
C ARG A 356 2.53 20.12 -28.24
N GLU A 357 1.80 19.03 -28.36
CA GLU A 357 0.93 18.52 -27.30
C GLU A 357 1.72 18.09 -26.04
N MET A 358 1.09 18.24 -24.86
CA MET A 358 1.71 17.86 -23.59
C MET A 358 1.73 16.33 -23.41
N ILE A 359 0.67 15.65 -23.83
CA ILE A 359 0.50 14.21 -23.78
C ILE A 359 1.06 13.57 -25.06
N THR A 360 2.14 12.79 -24.96
CA THR A 360 2.59 11.93 -26.07
C THR A 360 1.78 10.63 -26.14
N LEU A 361 1.76 9.95 -27.29
CA LEU A 361 1.04 8.67 -27.46
C LEU A 361 1.44 7.62 -26.40
N ALA A 362 2.74 7.38 -26.21
CA ALA A 362 3.23 6.46 -25.18
C ALA A 362 2.84 6.88 -23.75
N LEU A 363 2.75 8.17 -23.45
CA LEU A 363 2.24 8.67 -22.16
C LEU A 363 0.72 8.49 -22.05
N ARG A 364 -0.02 8.66 -23.16
CA ARG A 364 -1.47 8.44 -23.24
C ARG A 364 -1.80 6.99 -22.92
N GLU A 365 -1.10 6.03 -23.52
CA GLU A 365 -1.22 4.60 -23.22
C GLU A 365 -0.89 4.29 -21.75
N ALA A 366 0.25 4.78 -21.25
CA ALA A 366 0.70 4.50 -19.88
C ALA A 366 -0.29 5.02 -18.82
N LEU A 367 -0.77 6.26 -18.97
CA LEU A 367 -1.77 6.83 -18.06
C LEU A 367 -3.15 6.16 -18.21
N THR A 368 -3.56 5.79 -19.43
CA THR A 368 -4.82 5.05 -19.65
C THR A 368 -4.80 3.68 -18.97
N LYS A 369 -3.69 2.93 -19.07
CA LYS A 369 -3.46 1.67 -18.34
C LYS A 369 -3.50 1.85 -16.81
N GLN A 370 -3.30 3.07 -16.31
CA GLN A 370 -3.35 3.43 -14.88
C GLN A 370 -4.72 4.02 -14.45
N GLY A 371 -5.74 3.91 -15.32
CA GLY A 371 -7.13 4.28 -15.03
C GLY A 371 -7.46 5.76 -15.25
N TYR A 372 -6.62 6.53 -15.93
CA TYR A 372 -6.90 7.93 -16.26
C TYR A 372 -7.82 8.03 -17.48
N LYS A 373 -8.68 9.06 -17.50
CA LYS A 373 -9.33 9.55 -18.71
C LYS A 373 -8.69 10.87 -19.08
N LEU A 374 -7.99 10.89 -20.21
CA LEU A 374 -7.19 12.02 -20.66
C LEU A 374 -8.01 12.89 -21.61
N ILE A 375 -7.93 14.19 -21.38
CA ILE A 375 -8.82 15.22 -21.92
C ILE A 375 -7.98 16.14 -22.79
N GLY A 376 -8.38 16.32 -24.06
CA GLY A 376 -7.61 17.06 -25.05
C GLY A 376 -6.14 16.62 -25.13
N SER A 377 -5.26 17.62 -25.10
CA SER A 377 -3.80 17.53 -25.30
C SER A 377 -2.97 17.61 -24.00
N HIS A 378 -3.57 18.04 -22.88
CA HIS A 378 -2.85 18.32 -21.62
C HIS A 378 -3.58 18.01 -20.30
N SER A 379 -4.87 17.69 -20.34
CA SER A 379 -5.73 17.56 -19.14
C SER A 379 -6.07 16.10 -18.83
N GLY A 380 -6.67 15.86 -17.65
CA GLY A 380 -7.22 14.54 -17.33
C GLY A 380 -8.05 14.48 -16.06
N VAL A 381 -8.89 13.45 -15.97
CA VAL A 381 -9.75 13.13 -14.82
C VAL A 381 -9.57 11.66 -14.42
N LYS A 382 -9.79 11.37 -13.14
CA LYS A 382 -9.76 10.02 -12.58
C LYS A 382 -10.85 9.86 -11.51
N LEU A 383 -11.25 8.61 -11.21
CA LEU A 383 -11.94 8.33 -9.95
C LEU A 383 -10.95 8.20 -8.79
N CYS A 384 -11.31 8.79 -7.66
CA CYS A 384 -10.58 8.65 -6.41
C CYS A 384 -10.80 7.24 -5.82
N ARG A 385 -9.81 6.69 -5.09
CA ARG A 385 -9.94 5.38 -4.39
C ARG A 385 -11.19 5.35 -3.50
N TRP A 386 -11.47 6.46 -2.81
CA TRP A 386 -12.55 6.58 -1.84
C TRP A 386 -13.95 6.66 -2.46
N THR A 387 -14.08 7.01 -3.74
CA THR A 387 -15.36 6.98 -4.46
C THR A 387 -15.94 5.56 -4.49
N LYS A 388 -15.11 4.52 -4.74
CA LYS A 388 -15.51 3.09 -4.66
C LYS A 388 -16.01 2.71 -3.26
N SER A 389 -15.38 3.23 -2.20
CA SER A 389 -15.76 2.92 -0.81
C SER A 389 -17.11 3.57 -0.45
N MET A 390 -17.28 4.85 -0.78
CA MET A 390 -18.48 5.61 -0.41
C MET A 390 -19.71 5.20 -1.24
N LEU A 391 -19.53 4.83 -2.53
CA LEU A 391 -20.56 4.18 -3.35
C LEU A 391 -21.04 2.84 -2.74
N ARG A 392 -20.13 2.08 -2.12
CA ARG A 392 -20.44 0.86 -1.36
C ARG A 392 -20.93 1.14 0.07
N GLY A 393 -21.06 2.40 0.47
CA GLY A 393 -21.46 2.81 1.82
C GLY A 393 -20.47 2.44 2.94
N ARG A 394 -19.20 2.14 2.61
CA ARG A 394 -18.13 1.77 3.56
C ARG A 394 -17.31 2.99 4.02
N GLY A 395 -17.96 4.13 4.25
CA GLY A 395 -17.32 5.39 4.62
C GLY A 395 -16.75 6.21 3.45
N GLY A 396 -16.52 7.50 3.72
CA GLY A 396 -15.87 8.46 2.81
C GLY A 396 -14.36 8.58 3.08
N CYS A 397 -13.68 9.48 2.39
CA CYS A 397 -12.29 9.85 2.71
C CYS A 397 -12.21 10.79 3.91
N TYR A 398 -11.00 11.05 4.42
CA TYR A 398 -10.75 12.01 5.50
C TYR A 398 -11.39 13.40 5.27
N LYS A 399 -11.54 13.87 4.03
CA LYS A 399 -12.20 15.14 3.72
C LYS A 399 -13.71 15.15 4.02
N HIS A 400 -14.33 13.98 4.12
CA HIS A 400 -15.69 13.85 4.62
C HIS A 400 -15.74 14.17 6.13
N THR A 401 -14.83 13.59 6.91
CA THR A 401 -14.67 13.88 8.35
C THR A 401 -14.23 15.32 8.62
N PHE A 402 -13.33 15.87 7.80
CA PHE A 402 -12.73 17.19 8.02
C PHE A 402 -13.61 18.35 7.55
N TYR A 403 -14.39 18.16 6.47
CA TYR A 403 -15.11 19.25 5.79
C TYR A 403 -16.50 18.86 5.25
N GLY A 404 -17.03 17.67 5.59
CA GLY A 404 -18.31 17.16 5.08
C GLY A 404 -18.31 16.66 3.63
N ILE A 405 -17.18 16.73 2.91
CA ILE A 405 -17.10 16.52 1.46
C ILE A 405 -17.50 15.10 1.05
N GLU A 406 -18.49 14.99 0.16
CA GLU A 406 -19.02 13.70 -0.32
C GLU A 406 -18.09 13.09 -1.39
N SER A 407 -17.41 12.00 -1.02
CA SER A 407 -16.32 11.41 -1.82
C SER A 407 -16.78 10.66 -3.07
N HIS A 408 -18.07 10.29 -3.14
CA HIS A 408 -18.70 9.74 -4.35
C HIS A 408 -19.14 10.82 -5.35
N ARG A 409 -19.14 12.11 -4.95
CA ARG A 409 -19.55 13.27 -5.78
C ARG A 409 -18.37 14.19 -6.10
N CYS A 410 -17.16 13.68 -5.89
CA CYS A 410 -15.90 14.40 -6.01
C CYS A 410 -15.13 13.95 -7.26
N MET A 411 -14.99 14.87 -8.20
CA MET A 411 -14.26 14.68 -9.45
C MET A 411 -12.79 15.06 -9.24
N GLU A 412 -11.89 14.07 -9.30
CA GLU A 412 -10.45 14.28 -9.17
C GLU A 412 -9.84 14.55 -10.56
N ALA A 413 -9.37 15.78 -10.80
CA ALA A 413 -8.98 16.25 -12.12
C ALA A 413 -7.68 17.07 -12.10
N THR A 414 -7.15 17.34 -13.28
CA THR A 414 -6.10 18.33 -13.51
C THR A 414 -6.23 18.98 -14.89
N PRO A 415 -6.07 20.32 -15.01
CA PRO A 415 -5.93 21.01 -16.28
C PRO A 415 -4.47 21.02 -16.78
N SER A 416 -3.51 20.51 -16.01
CA SER A 416 -2.10 20.49 -16.37
C SER A 416 -1.39 19.26 -15.79
N LEU A 417 -0.98 18.32 -16.64
CA LEU A 417 -0.13 17.20 -16.24
C LEU A 417 1.34 17.59 -15.99
N ALA A 418 1.73 18.82 -16.32
CA ALA A 418 3.08 19.33 -16.15
C ALA A 418 3.31 19.88 -14.73
N CYS A 419 4.55 19.76 -14.22
CA CYS A 419 4.92 20.28 -12.90
C CYS A 419 6.32 20.93 -12.89
N ALA A 420 6.54 21.84 -11.95
CA ALA A 420 7.84 22.47 -11.65
C ALA A 420 8.71 21.68 -10.65
N ASN A 421 8.13 20.70 -9.93
CA ASN A 421 8.81 19.88 -8.93
C ASN A 421 8.93 18.40 -9.38
N LYS A 422 9.85 17.66 -8.77
CA LYS A 422 10.12 16.23 -9.03
C LYS A 422 10.21 15.43 -7.72
N CYS A 423 9.19 15.58 -6.88
CA CYS A 423 9.21 15.14 -5.48
C CYS A 423 9.51 13.63 -5.31
N VAL A 424 10.24 13.27 -4.25
CA VAL A 424 10.69 11.89 -3.95
C VAL A 424 9.55 10.90 -3.64
N PHE A 425 8.35 11.40 -3.36
CA PHE A 425 7.12 10.62 -3.17
C PHE A 425 6.15 10.72 -4.36
N CYS A 426 6.42 11.55 -5.37
CA CYS A 426 5.53 11.74 -6.51
C CYS A 426 5.65 10.56 -7.49
N TRP A 427 4.73 9.61 -7.38
CA TRP A 427 4.53 8.34 -8.13
C TRP A 427 4.61 8.35 -9.67
N ARG A 428 5.07 9.44 -10.29
CA ARG A 428 5.25 9.65 -11.73
C ARG A 428 6.62 10.24 -12.11
N HIS A 429 7.62 10.11 -11.21
CA HIS A 429 8.95 10.75 -11.24
C HIS A 429 9.60 11.00 -12.62
N HIS A 430 9.48 10.07 -13.57
CA HIS A 430 10.08 10.14 -14.90
C HIS A 430 9.08 10.11 -16.07
N THR A 431 7.79 9.83 -15.85
CA THR A 431 6.80 9.73 -16.94
C THR A 431 6.24 11.08 -17.35
N ASN A 432 6.10 12.00 -16.40
CA ASN A 432 5.33 13.21 -16.62
C ASN A 432 6.15 14.33 -17.28
N PRO A 433 5.50 15.19 -18.08
CA PRO A 433 6.11 16.42 -18.56
C PRO A 433 6.49 17.30 -17.37
N VAL A 434 7.58 18.03 -17.54
CA VAL A 434 8.02 19.04 -16.57
C VAL A 434 8.36 20.35 -17.27
N GLY A 435 8.20 21.45 -16.55
CA GLY A 435 8.45 22.79 -17.04
C GLY A 435 8.23 23.84 -15.97
N THR A 436 8.81 25.01 -16.20
CA THR A 436 8.67 26.22 -15.38
C THR A 436 7.70 27.24 -16.00
N GLU A 437 7.24 27.00 -17.23
CA GLU A 437 6.43 27.90 -18.05
C GLU A 437 5.50 27.08 -18.99
N TRP A 438 4.38 27.66 -19.42
CA TRP A 438 3.47 27.02 -20.37
C TRP A 438 3.98 27.12 -21.82
N ARG A 439 4.18 25.98 -22.47
CA ARG A 439 4.79 25.89 -23.82
C ARG A 439 4.08 24.93 -24.78
N TRP A 440 2.91 24.44 -24.39
CA TRP A 440 2.18 23.40 -25.12
C TRP A 440 0.98 23.98 -25.89
N LYS A 441 0.37 23.15 -26.74
CA LYS A 441 -1.02 23.36 -27.17
C LYS A 441 -1.89 23.59 -25.93
N MET A 442 -2.86 24.50 -26.04
CA MET A 442 -3.75 24.89 -24.95
C MET A 442 -5.18 24.65 -25.40
N ASP A 443 -5.90 23.83 -24.63
CA ASP A 443 -7.29 23.48 -24.86
C ASP A 443 -8.20 24.43 -24.04
N GLN A 444 -9.42 24.65 -24.51
CA GLN A 444 -10.36 25.62 -23.92
C GLN A 444 -11.02 25.10 -22.64
N PRO A 445 -11.21 25.94 -21.61
CA PRO A 445 -11.62 25.50 -20.28
C PRO A 445 -13.05 24.94 -20.24
N GLU A 446 -13.94 25.40 -21.14
CA GLU A 446 -15.30 24.87 -21.30
C GLU A 446 -15.28 23.42 -21.81
N MET A 447 -14.44 23.11 -22.80
CA MET A 447 -14.25 21.74 -23.30
C MET A 447 -13.63 20.86 -22.21
N ILE A 448 -12.60 21.34 -21.50
CA ILE A 448 -11.96 20.58 -20.43
C ILE A 448 -12.97 20.23 -19.33
N LEU A 449 -13.87 21.15 -18.97
CA LEU A 449 -14.90 20.91 -17.95
C LEU A 449 -15.96 19.92 -18.44
N GLN A 450 -16.45 20.09 -19.66
CA GLN A 450 -17.46 19.19 -20.24
C GLN A 450 -16.92 17.75 -20.37
N GLU A 451 -15.74 17.56 -20.97
CA GLU A 451 -15.10 16.26 -21.07
C GLU A 451 -14.76 15.67 -19.69
N ALA A 452 -14.41 16.48 -18.69
CA ALA A 452 -14.16 15.99 -17.33
C ALA A 452 -15.42 15.44 -16.67
N ILE A 453 -16.55 16.16 -16.75
CA ILE A 453 -17.84 15.73 -16.19
C ILE A 453 -18.33 14.46 -16.91
N GLU A 454 -18.29 14.43 -18.24
CA GLU A 454 -18.70 13.26 -19.02
C GLU A 454 -17.84 12.04 -18.73
N ASN A 455 -16.50 12.18 -18.70
CA ASN A 455 -15.62 11.07 -18.36
C ASN A 455 -15.80 10.60 -16.91
N HIS A 456 -16.03 11.52 -15.95
CA HIS A 456 -16.35 11.16 -14.57
C HIS A 456 -17.65 10.36 -14.49
N GLN A 457 -18.74 10.86 -15.06
CA GLN A 457 -20.02 10.15 -15.13
C GLN A 457 -19.90 8.79 -15.85
N ASN A 458 -19.13 8.71 -16.93
CA ASN A 458 -18.90 7.45 -17.66
C ASN A 458 -18.10 6.44 -16.83
N MET A 459 -17.19 6.88 -15.95
CA MET A 459 -16.56 6.00 -14.97
C MET A 459 -17.52 5.61 -13.83
N ILE A 460 -18.39 6.51 -13.35
CA ILE A 460 -19.41 6.18 -12.33
C ILE A 460 -20.41 5.13 -12.87
N LYS A 461 -20.86 5.26 -14.14
CA LYS A 461 -21.76 4.28 -14.79
C LYS A 461 -21.23 2.84 -14.76
N GLN A 462 -19.91 2.64 -14.74
CA GLN A 462 -19.27 1.31 -14.67
C GLN A 462 -19.48 0.60 -13.32
N PHE A 463 -19.95 1.31 -12.29
CA PHE A 463 -20.31 0.71 -10.99
C PHE A 463 -21.78 0.22 -10.93
N LYS A 464 -22.57 0.43 -11.99
CA LYS A 464 -23.96 -0.06 -12.05
C LYS A 464 -23.98 -1.59 -12.05
N GLY A 465 -24.60 -2.17 -11.02
CA GLY A 465 -24.66 -3.63 -10.83
C GLY A 465 -23.45 -4.24 -10.12
N VAL A 466 -22.47 -3.43 -9.68
CA VAL A 466 -21.37 -3.93 -8.84
C VAL A 466 -21.86 -4.23 -7.43
N SER A 467 -21.45 -5.37 -6.87
CA SER A 467 -21.84 -5.81 -5.54
C SER A 467 -21.53 -4.77 -4.45
N GLY A 468 -22.52 -4.58 -3.56
CA GLY A 468 -22.47 -3.65 -2.44
C GLY A 468 -22.70 -2.17 -2.79
N VAL A 469 -22.78 -1.78 -4.06
CA VAL A 469 -23.07 -0.38 -4.44
C VAL A 469 -24.52 -0.04 -4.10
N LYS A 470 -24.73 1.05 -3.37
CA LYS A 470 -26.07 1.51 -2.97
C LYS A 470 -26.70 2.40 -4.04
N ALA A 471 -28.00 2.24 -4.29
CA ALA A 471 -28.72 2.94 -5.36
C ALA A 471 -28.80 4.46 -5.14
N ASP A 472 -29.10 4.90 -3.92
CA ASP A 472 -29.08 6.30 -3.49
C ASP A 472 -27.74 6.97 -3.81
N ARG A 473 -26.63 6.33 -3.40
CA ARG A 473 -25.28 6.87 -3.61
C ARG A 473 -24.82 6.79 -5.06
N PHE A 474 -25.33 5.83 -5.85
CA PHE A 474 -25.11 5.79 -7.30
C PHE A 474 -25.81 6.95 -8.02
N GLU A 475 -27.05 7.26 -7.67
CA GLU A 475 -27.81 8.38 -8.25
C GLU A 475 -27.19 9.74 -7.87
N GLU A 476 -26.79 9.92 -6.61
CA GLU A 476 -26.08 11.13 -6.16
C GLU A 476 -24.73 11.34 -6.88
N ALA A 477 -23.97 10.26 -7.11
CA ALA A 477 -22.65 10.29 -7.73
C ALA A 477 -22.68 10.73 -9.21
N MET A 478 -23.81 10.56 -9.89
CA MET A 478 -24.00 11.11 -11.25
C MET A 478 -23.99 12.65 -11.25
N THR A 479 -24.24 13.30 -10.11
CA THR A 479 -24.20 14.76 -9.94
C THR A 479 -22.95 15.17 -9.18
N VAL A 480 -21.89 15.54 -9.92
CA VAL A 480 -20.67 16.13 -9.36
C VAL A 480 -21.01 17.38 -8.54
N LYS A 481 -20.47 17.46 -7.32
CA LYS A 481 -20.57 18.64 -6.44
C LYS A 481 -19.22 19.22 -6.05
N HIS A 482 -18.16 18.44 -6.15
CA HIS A 482 -16.82 18.81 -5.74
C HIS A 482 -15.82 18.53 -6.86
N CYS A 483 -14.92 19.46 -7.15
CA CYS A 483 -13.81 19.25 -8.08
C CYS A 483 -12.47 19.42 -7.33
N ALA A 484 -11.71 18.35 -7.25
CA ALA A 484 -10.38 18.32 -6.67
C ALA A 484 -9.33 18.49 -7.79
N LEU A 485 -8.81 19.71 -7.91
CA LEU A 485 -7.72 20.06 -8.81
C LEU A 485 -6.40 19.70 -8.12
N SER A 486 -6.14 18.39 -8.08
CA SER A 486 -5.04 17.78 -7.33
C SER A 486 -4.57 16.43 -7.88
N LEU A 487 -5.05 16.00 -9.05
CA LEU A 487 -4.81 14.64 -9.58
C LEU A 487 -3.32 14.38 -9.85
N VAL A 488 -2.73 15.20 -10.73
CA VAL A 488 -1.35 15.11 -11.23
C VAL A 488 -0.92 16.48 -11.74
N GLY A 489 0.36 16.80 -11.62
CA GLY A 489 0.96 18.01 -12.19
C GLY A 489 0.82 19.21 -11.24
N GLU A 490 0.77 20.41 -11.82
CA GLU A 490 0.57 21.67 -11.12
C GLU A 490 -0.59 22.44 -11.78
N PRO A 491 -1.80 22.47 -11.18
CA PRO A 491 -2.98 23.02 -11.83
C PRO A 491 -2.90 24.54 -12.05
N ILE A 492 -2.16 25.28 -11.22
CA ILE A 492 -2.03 26.74 -11.36
C ILE A 492 -1.18 27.14 -12.58
N MET A 493 -0.45 26.19 -13.17
CA MET A 493 0.37 26.38 -14.37
C MET A 493 -0.48 26.54 -15.65
N TYR A 494 -1.77 26.20 -15.63
CA TYR A 494 -2.67 26.36 -16.77
C TYR A 494 -3.12 27.84 -16.90
N PRO A 495 -2.83 28.53 -18.03
CA PRO A 495 -3.05 29.98 -18.14
C PRO A 495 -4.48 30.46 -17.88
N GLU A 496 -5.48 29.65 -18.25
CA GLU A 496 -6.90 29.99 -18.12
C GLU A 496 -7.54 29.38 -16.85
N ILE A 497 -6.74 29.03 -15.83
CA ILE A 497 -7.22 28.49 -14.54
C ILE A 497 -8.29 29.36 -13.87
N ASN A 498 -8.19 30.68 -14.02
CA ASN A 498 -9.17 31.66 -13.53
C ASN A 498 -10.52 31.60 -14.25
N GLN A 499 -10.56 31.18 -15.52
CA GLN A 499 -11.80 30.94 -16.26
C GLN A 499 -12.37 29.57 -15.89
N PHE A 500 -11.52 28.54 -15.82
CA PHE A 500 -11.90 27.19 -15.40
C PHE A 500 -12.54 27.14 -14.00
N VAL A 501 -11.99 27.88 -13.02
CA VAL A 501 -12.58 28.00 -11.67
C VAL A 501 -13.94 28.69 -11.70
N LYS A 502 -14.11 29.74 -12.52
CA LYS A 502 -15.41 30.43 -12.67
C LYS A 502 -16.47 29.51 -13.28
N LEU A 503 -16.11 28.71 -14.29
CA LEU A 503 -17.00 27.72 -14.89
C LEU A 503 -17.44 26.66 -13.86
N LEU A 504 -16.52 26.12 -13.07
CA LEU A 504 -16.86 25.20 -11.97
C LEU A 504 -17.91 25.82 -11.02
N HIS A 505 -17.72 27.08 -10.61
CA HIS A 505 -18.66 27.77 -9.73
C HIS A 505 -20.01 28.06 -10.40
N GLN A 506 -20.04 28.43 -11.69
CA GLN A 506 -21.28 28.58 -12.46
C GLN A 506 -22.08 27.28 -12.54
N HIS A 507 -21.40 26.13 -12.71
CA HIS A 507 -22.00 24.81 -12.63
C HIS A 507 -22.32 24.33 -11.19
N SER A 508 -22.17 25.20 -10.17
CA SER A 508 -22.39 24.89 -8.75
C SER A 508 -21.51 23.74 -8.22
N ILE A 509 -20.28 23.64 -8.72
CA ILE A 509 -19.25 22.69 -8.30
C ILE A 509 -18.20 23.44 -7.47
N SER A 510 -18.01 23.07 -6.21
CA SER A 510 -17.00 23.67 -5.34
C SER A 510 -15.57 23.27 -5.77
N SER A 511 -14.64 24.21 -5.79
CA SER A 511 -13.26 24.01 -6.26
C SER A 511 -12.25 23.87 -5.11
N PHE A 512 -11.47 22.79 -5.15
CA PHE A 512 -10.39 22.50 -4.21
C PHE A 512 -9.07 22.44 -4.98
N LEU A 513 -8.27 23.51 -4.97
CA LEU A 513 -7.03 23.60 -5.75
C LEU A 513 -5.81 23.33 -4.86
N VAL A 514 -4.90 22.47 -5.33
CA VAL A 514 -3.64 22.14 -4.63
C VAL A 514 -2.45 22.59 -5.47
N THR A 515 -1.52 23.34 -4.87
CA THR A 515 -0.32 23.86 -5.55
C THR A 515 0.97 23.63 -4.75
N ASN A 516 2.10 23.58 -5.45
CA ASN A 516 3.45 23.33 -4.91
C ASN A 516 4.23 24.59 -4.46
N ALA A 517 3.57 25.76 -4.41
CA ALA A 517 4.17 27.04 -3.99
C ALA A 517 5.43 27.46 -4.78
N GLN A 518 5.55 27.08 -6.06
CA GLN A 518 6.58 27.62 -6.97
C GLN A 518 6.11 28.80 -7.81
N PHE A 519 4.83 29.15 -7.74
CA PHE A 519 4.12 30.07 -8.64
C PHE A 519 3.43 31.20 -7.84
N PRO A 520 4.18 32.09 -7.17
CA PRO A 520 3.63 33.07 -6.23
C PRO A 520 2.76 34.14 -6.92
N ASP A 521 3.11 34.54 -8.14
CA ASP A 521 2.38 35.58 -8.86
C ASP A 521 1.09 35.03 -9.46
N GLU A 522 1.08 33.77 -9.86
CA GLU A 522 -0.11 33.02 -10.24
C GLU A 522 -1.04 32.82 -9.02
N ILE A 523 -0.49 32.54 -7.83
CA ILE A 523 -1.26 32.52 -6.58
C ILE A 523 -1.88 33.90 -6.30
N ARG A 524 -1.13 34.99 -6.39
CA ARG A 524 -1.67 36.37 -6.23
C ARG A 524 -2.80 36.65 -7.22
N ASN A 525 -2.61 36.29 -8.48
CA ASN A 525 -3.60 36.51 -9.55
C ASN A 525 -4.76 35.48 -9.56
N LEU A 526 -4.71 34.42 -8.76
CA LEU A 526 -5.78 33.43 -8.66
C LEU A 526 -7.04 34.05 -8.03
N GLY A 527 -8.17 33.94 -8.74
CA GLY A 527 -9.49 34.30 -8.23
C GLY A 527 -9.97 33.41 -7.09
N PRO A 528 -11.13 33.71 -6.49
CA PRO A 528 -11.64 32.95 -5.36
C PRO A 528 -11.90 31.48 -5.75
N VAL A 529 -11.34 30.56 -4.99
CA VAL A 529 -11.66 29.12 -4.99
C VAL A 529 -12.40 28.77 -3.70
N THR A 530 -13.09 27.63 -3.65
CA THR A 530 -13.80 27.23 -2.41
C THR A 530 -12.82 26.92 -1.28
N GLN A 531 -11.65 26.34 -1.61
CA GLN A 531 -10.56 26.11 -0.66
C GLN A 531 -9.23 25.96 -1.41
N LEU A 532 -8.22 26.73 -1.01
CA LEU A 532 -6.88 26.72 -1.62
C LEU A 532 -5.88 26.01 -0.70
N TYR A 533 -5.16 25.04 -1.25
CA TYR A 533 -4.18 24.23 -0.54
C TYR A 533 -2.77 24.48 -1.08
N VAL A 534 -1.82 24.68 -0.19
CA VAL A 534 -0.38 24.64 -0.51
C VAL A 534 0.22 23.35 0.07
N SER A 535 0.99 22.63 -0.75
CA SER A 535 1.81 21.51 -0.29
C SER A 535 3.08 22.04 0.37
N VAL A 536 3.31 21.69 1.64
CA VAL A 536 4.44 22.14 2.46
C VAL A 536 5.18 20.90 2.97
N ASP A 537 5.85 20.23 2.03
CA ASP A 537 6.43 18.90 2.24
C ASP A 537 7.80 18.91 2.94
N ALA A 538 8.38 20.10 3.16
CA ALA A 538 9.60 20.33 3.92
C ALA A 538 9.59 21.73 4.54
N SER A 539 10.30 21.92 5.65
CA SER A 539 10.36 23.23 6.33
C SER A 539 11.68 23.98 6.18
N THR A 540 12.75 23.30 5.74
CA THR A 540 14.04 23.92 5.43
C THR A 540 14.33 23.92 3.94
N LYS A 541 15.14 24.89 3.48
CA LYS A 541 15.60 25.01 2.09
C LYS A 541 16.32 23.74 1.61
N GLU A 542 17.12 23.13 2.48
CA GLU A 542 17.92 21.94 2.21
C GLU A 542 17.03 20.70 2.10
N SER A 543 16.04 20.55 2.99
CA SER A 543 15.08 19.45 2.94
C SER A 543 14.08 19.62 1.77
N LEU A 544 13.62 20.83 1.45
CA LEU A 544 12.78 21.09 0.27
C LEU A 544 13.53 20.74 -1.03
N LYS A 545 14.81 21.08 -1.13
CA LYS A 545 15.65 20.68 -2.26
C LYS A 545 15.86 19.16 -2.35
N ARG A 546 15.93 18.47 -1.20
CA ARG A 546 16.10 16.99 -1.10
C ARG A 546 14.81 16.25 -1.47
N ILE A 547 13.68 16.72 -0.96
CA ILE A 547 12.35 16.11 -1.05
C ILE A 547 11.68 16.47 -2.37
N ASP A 548 11.50 17.76 -2.66
CA ASP A 548 10.69 18.23 -3.80
C ASP A 548 11.46 18.32 -5.11
N ARG A 549 12.79 18.45 -5.03
CA ARG A 549 13.69 18.56 -6.19
C ARG A 549 13.18 19.60 -7.23
N PRO A 550 12.89 20.85 -6.82
CA PRO A 550 12.32 21.89 -7.68
C PRO A 550 13.26 22.29 -8.83
N LEU A 551 12.69 22.73 -9.95
CA LEU A 551 13.44 23.16 -11.14
C LEU A 551 13.92 24.60 -11.07
N PHE A 552 13.25 25.46 -10.30
CA PHE A 552 13.64 26.86 -10.09
C PHE A 552 14.93 26.96 -9.25
N LYS A 553 15.77 27.97 -9.53
CA LYS A 553 17.00 28.23 -8.74
C LYS A 553 16.70 29.00 -7.45
N ASP A 554 15.66 29.83 -7.54
CA ASP A 554 15.02 30.71 -6.57
C ASP A 554 13.87 30.04 -5.81
N PHE A 555 13.73 28.70 -5.93
CA PHE A 555 12.64 27.87 -5.38
C PHE A 555 12.24 28.19 -3.93
N TRP A 556 13.22 28.48 -3.06
CA TRP A 556 12.97 28.80 -1.64
C TRP A 556 12.33 30.18 -1.45
N GLN A 557 12.73 31.17 -2.25
CA GLN A 557 12.12 32.50 -2.20
C GLN A 557 10.71 32.45 -2.76
N ARG A 558 10.51 31.76 -3.90
CA ARG A 558 9.19 31.48 -4.48
C ARG A 558 8.25 30.79 -3.50
N PHE A 559 8.77 29.83 -2.74
CA PHE A 559 8.04 29.14 -1.69
C PHE A 559 7.58 30.10 -0.58
N LEU A 560 8.50 30.84 0.05
CA LEU A 560 8.16 31.81 1.11
C LEU A 560 7.21 32.92 0.62
N ASP A 561 7.38 33.40 -0.61
CA ASP A 561 6.51 34.44 -1.17
C ASP A 561 5.15 33.89 -1.63
N SER A 562 5.04 32.59 -1.91
CA SER A 562 3.77 31.89 -2.12
C SER A 562 3.00 31.71 -0.80
N LEU A 563 3.71 31.51 0.32
CA LEU A 563 3.08 31.43 1.65
C LEU A 563 2.45 32.77 2.05
N LYS A 564 3.15 33.89 1.80
CA LYS A 564 2.62 35.26 1.98
C LYS A 564 1.47 35.57 1.01
N ALA A 565 1.61 35.19 -0.26
CA ALA A 565 0.55 35.31 -1.25
C ALA A 565 -0.70 34.47 -0.90
N LEU A 566 -0.59 33.54 0.06
CA LEU A 566 -1.73 32.81 0.62
C LEU A 566 -2.37 33.55 1.79
N SER A 567 -1.62 34.15 2.73
CA SER A 567 -2.20 34.95 3.83
C SER A 567 -2.90 36.21 3.34
N GLU A 568 -2.49 36.75 2.18
CA GLU A 568 -3.18 37.83 1.46
C GLU A 568 -4.58 37.43 0.92
N LYS A 569 -4.97 36.14 0.96
CA LYS A 569 -6.26 35.66 0.41
C LYS A 569 -7.38 35.61 1.44
N GLN A 570 -8.45 36.34 1.14
CA GLN A 570 -9.72 36.32 1.90
C GLN A 570 -10.60 35.11 1.51
N GLN A 571 -10.06 33.89 1.60
CA GLN A 571 -10.76 32.63 1.29
C GLN A 571 -10.22 31.50 2.19
N ARG A 572 -10.85 30.31 2.20
CA ARG A 572 -10.36 29.18 2.99
C ARG A 572 -8.98 28.70 2.52
N THR A 573 -7.99 28.77 3.39
CA THR A 573 -6.58 28.43 3.14
C THR A 573 -6.15 27.17 3.90
N VAL A 574 -5.30 26.34 3.29
CA VAL A 574 -4.81 25.10 3.92
C VAL A 574 -3.34 24.87 3.62
N TYR A 575 -2.55 24.54 4.64
CA TYR A 575 -1.24 23.89 4.44
C TYR A 575 -1.40 22.38 4.56
N ARG A 576 -0.89 21.61 3.59
CA ARG A 576 -0.78 20.15 3.69
C ARG A 576 0.67 19.77 3.95
N LEU A 577 0.94 19.20 5.12
CA LEU A 577 2.25 18.70 5.52
C LEU A 577 2.32 17.18 5.24
N THR A 578 3.12 16.75 4.26
CA THR A 578 3.38 15.32 4.05
C THR A 578 4.55 14.86 4.90
N LEU A 579 4.29 14.12 5.98
CA LEU A 579 5.34 13.63 6.88
C LEU A 579 6.04 12.40 6.31
N VAL A 580 7.36 12.48 6.23
CA VAL A 580 8.27 11.43 5.76
C VAL A 580 9.26 11.10 6.87
N LYS A 581 9.15 9.89 7.42
CA LYS A 581 9.90 9.46 8.59
C LYS A 581 11.41 9.45 8.31
N ALA A 582 12.17 10.06 9.23
CA ALA A 582 13.61 10.35 9.14
C ALA A 582 14.02 11.31 7.99
N TRP A 583 13.10 12.14 7.48
CA TRP A 583 13.42 13.18 6.47
C TRP A 583 12.98 14.59 6.86
N ASN A 584 11.79 14.76 7.46
CA ASN A 584 11.25 16.07 7.87
C ASN A 584 10.65 16.12 9.29
N VAL A 585 10.49 14.99 9.98
CA VAL A 585 9.90 14.91 11.33
C VAL A 585 10.67 15.73 12.37
N ASP A 586 12.00 15.83 12.24
CA ASP A 586 12.86 16.54 13.19
C ASP A 586 12.80 18.09 13.06
N GLU A 587 12.10 18.62 12.04
CA GLU A 587 12.12 20.05 11.71
C GLU A 587 10.98 20.89 12.35
N LEU A 588 10.29 20.37 13.37
CA LEU A 588 9.10 20.95 14.03
C LEU A 588 9.07 22.49 14.16
N LYS A 589 10.17 23.11 14.64
CA LYS A 589 10.24 24.56 14.84
C LYS A 589 10.16 25.36 13.53
N ALA A 590 10.83 24.89 12.48
CA ALA A 590 10.78 25.55 11.18
C ALA A 590 9.40 25.37 10.51
N TYR A 591 8.66 24.29 10.81
CA TYR A 591 7.25 24.21 10.43
C TYR A 591 6.41 25.27 11.16
N ALA A 592 6.60 25.46 12.46
CA ALA A 592 5.91 26.52 13.22
C ALA A 592 6.25 27.93 12.70
N ASP A 593 7.51 28.19 12.34
CA ASP A 593 7.94 29.46 11.70
C ASP A 593 7.22 29.71 10.36
N LEU A 594 7.07 28.67 9.52
CA LEU A 594 6.36 28.77 8.24
C LEU A 594 4.84 28.92 8.40
N ILE A 595 4.24 28.27 9.41
CA ILE A 595 2.83 28.46 9.76
C ILE A 595 2.58 29.90 10.22
N SER A 596 3.46 30.42 11.08
CA SER A 596 3.41 31.81 11.57
C SER A 596 3.65 32.86 10.46
N LEU A 597 4.28 32.49 9.34
CA LEU A 597 4.48 33.38 8.20
C LEU A 597 3.21 33.59 7.35
N GLY A 598 2.27 32.65 7.37
CA GLY A 598 1.12 32.66 6.46
C GLY A 598 -0.26 32.33 7.06
N GLU A 599 -0.33 32.11 8.38
CA GLU A 599 -1.55 32.02 9.20
C GLU A 599 -2.75 31.27 8.54
N PRO A 600 -2.55 30.07 7.95
CA PRO A 600 -3.60 29.36 7.23
C PRO A 600 -4.78 29.01 8.13
N ASP A 601 -5.98 28.91 7.57
CA ASP A 601 -7.19 28.54 8.32
C ASP A 601 -7.13 27.11 8.86
N PHE A 602 -6.51 26.20 8.10
CA PHE A 602 -6.35 24.79 8.45
C PHE A 602 -4.96 24.26 8.10
N ILE A 603 -4.52 23.23 8.82
CA ILE A 603 -3.29 22.49 8.55
C ILE A 603 -3.65 21.00 8.51
N GLU A 604 -3.50 20.37 7.34
CA GLU A 604 -3.63 18.92 7.17
C GLU A 604 -2.27 18.27 7.34
N VAL A 605 -2.07 17.51 8.41
CA VAL A 605 -0.83 16.78 8.65
C VAL A 605 -1.05 15.31 8.31
N LYS A 606 -0.35 14.81 7.28
CA LYS A 606 -0.59 13.48 6.72
C LYS A 606 0.69 12.67 6.57
N GLY A 607 0.68 11.41 7.03
CA GLY A 607 1.74 10.45 6.74
C GLY A 607 1.89 10.14 5.25
N VAL A 608 3.13 10.09 4.75
CA VAL A 608 3.42 9.71 3.36
C VAL A 608 2.88 8.32 3.04
N THR A 609 2.16 8.19 1.93
CA THR A 609 1.67 6.90 1.45
C THR A 609 2.72 6.29 0.51
N TYR A 610 3.16 5.07 0.78
CA TYR A 610 4.13 4.38 -0.07
C TYR A 610 3.48 3.93 -1.39
N CYS A 611 4.12 4.26 -2.51
CA CYS A 611 3.59 4.05 -3.87
C CYS A 611 4.38 3.00 -4.69
N GLY A 612 5.17 2.15 -4.02
CA GLY A 612 6.04 1.15 -4.64
C GLY A 612 7.49 1.62 -4.83
N GLU A 613 8.36 0.69 -5.23
CA GLU A 613 9.77 0.97 -5.54
C GLU A 613 9.88 1.73 -6.88
N SER A 614 10.68 2.79 -6.92
CA SER A 614 11.07 3.43 -8.17
C SER A 614 12.58 3.64 -8.19
N SER A 615 13.19 3.53 -9.37
CA SER A 615 14.64 3.70 -9.57
C SER A 615 15.16 5.12 -9.30
N ALA A 616 14.30 6.07 -8.91
CA ALA A 616 14.64 7.45 -8.60
C ALA A 616 14.25 7.91 -7.16
N SER A 617 13.61 7.04 -6.37
CA SER A 617 13.15 7.34 -5.01
C SER A 617 13.81 6.41 -3.98
N ASN A 618 14.52 6.99 -3.01
CA ASN A 618 15.07 6.26 -1.86
C ASN A 618 14.03 6.07 -0.73
N LEU A 619 12.74 6.20 -1.07
CA LEU A 619 11.63 6.04 -0.13
C LEU A 619 11.35 4.54 0.04
N THR A 620 11.20 4.09 1.27
CA THR A 620 10.85 2.70 1.60
C THR A 620 9.63 2.66 2.52
N MET A 621 9.07 1.47 2.77
CA MET A 621 8.04 1.29 3.80
C MET A 621 8.50 1.77 5.19
N ALA A 622 9.80 1.76 5.50
CA ALA A 622 10.33 2.29 6.76
C ALA A 622 10.30 3.83 6.86
N ASN A 623 10.00 4.54 5.76
CA ASN A 623 9.81 5.99 5.74
C ASN A 623 8.33 6.41 5.89
N VAL A 624 7.40 5.45 5.92
CA VAL A 624 6.00 5.69 6.29
C VAL A 624 5.92 5.81 7.81
N PRO A 625 5.39 6.93 8.37
CA PRO A 625 5.15 7.02 9.81
C PRO A 625 3.90 6.19 10.20
N TRP A 626 3.92 5.63 11.41
CA TRP A 626 2.72 5.06 12.04
C TRP A 626 1.73 6.16 12.45
N HIS A 627 0.48 5.81 12.77
CA HIS A 627 -0.51 6.83 13.13
C HIS A 627 -0.13 7.56 14.43
N GLU A 628 0.27 6.82 15.46
CA GLU A 628 0.80 7.34 16.73
C GLU A 628 1.94 8.37 16.54
N GLU A 629 2.79 8.17 15.54
CA GLU A 629 3.91 9.07 15.24
C GLU A 629 3.45 10.38 14.60
N VAL A 630 2.37 10.35 13.80
CA VAL A 630 1.75 11.56 13.23
C VAL A 630 0.94 12.29 14.30
N VAL A 631 0.16 11.58 15.13
CA VAL A 631 -0.56 12.16 16.28
C VAL A 631 0.42 12.87 17.21
N ARG A 632 1.54 12.23 17.56
CA ARG A 632 2.58 12.82 18.40
C ARG A 632 3.21 14.06 17.77
N PHE A 633 3.59 14.01 16.49
CA PHE A 633 4.12 15.19 15.78
C PHE A 633 3.10 16.34 15.76
N VAL A 634 1.81 16.03 15.59
CA VAL A 634 0.75 17.05 15.59
C VAL A 634 0.57 17.69 16.97
N GLN A 635 0.67 16.93 18.07
CA GLN A 635 0.66 17.51 19.41
C GLN A 635 1.89 18.38 19.66
N GLU A 636 3.10 17.87 19.38
CA GLU A 636 4.35 18.63 19.55
C GLU A 636 4.43 19.87 18.64
N LEU A 637 3.72 19.88 17.51
CA LEU A 637 3.53 21.06 16.66
C LEU A 637 2.49 22.01 17.25
N ALA A 638 1.31 21.54 17.65
CA ALA A 638 0.25 22.36 18.21
C ALA A 638 0.69 23.14 19.47
N ASP A 639 1.52 22.51 20.31
CA ASP A 639 2.14 23.14 21.49
C ASP A 639 3.05 24.34 21.13
N LEU A 640 3.50 24.47 19.88
CA LEU A 640 4.31 25.58 19.36
C LEU A 640 3.49 26.68 18.66
N ILE A 641 2.23 26.43 18.29
CA ILE A 641 1.36 27.37 17.54
C ILE A 641 0.07 27.67 18.34
N PRO A 642 0.13 28.55 19.37
CA PRO A 642 -0.94 28.69 20.37
C PRO A 642 -2.29 29.17 19.83
N ASP A 643 -2.33 29.80 18.66
CA ASP A 643 -3.56 30.26 17.98
C ASP A 643 -4.31 29.16 17.21
N TYR A 644 -3.82 27.92 17.29
CA TYR A 644 -4.36 26.72 16.63
C TYR A 644 -4.80 25.66 17.65
N GLU A 645 -5.62 24.72 17.20
CA GLU A 645 -6.09 23.56 17.97
C GLU A 645 -6.34 22.34 17.08
N ILE A 646 -6.16 21.14 17.64
CA ILE A 646 -6.40 19.87 16.94
C ILE A 646 -7.92 19.68 16.81
N ALA A 647 -8.42 19.67 15.57
CA ALA A 647 -9.84 19.68 15.27
C ALA A 647 -10.42 18.26 15.12
N CYS A 648 -9.74 17.40 14.36
CA CYS A 648 -10.15 16.01 14.15
C CYS A 648 -9.03 15.16 13.55
N GLU A 649 -9.19 13.83 13.63
CA GLU A 649 -8.26 12.83 13.10
C GLU A 649 -8.98 11.83 12.18
N HIS A 650 -8.20 11.13 11.35
CA HIS A 650 -8.71 10.07 10.48
C HIS A 650 -7.61 9.00 10.27
N GLU A 651 -7.51 8.10 11.24
CA GLU A 651 -6.53 7.00 11.34
C GLU A 651 -6.28 6.25 10.01
N HIS A 652 -7.34 5.79 9.33
CA HIS A 652 -7.22 5.02 8.07
C HIS A 652 -6.56 5.82 6.92
N SER A 653 -6.50 7.15 6.98
CA SER A 653 -5.75 7.99 6.01
C SER A 653 -4.39 8.45 6.53
N ASN A 654 -4.03 8.05 7.76
CA ASN A 654 -2.99 8.61 8.62
C ASN A 654 -2.91 10.14 8.49
N CYS A 655 -4.00 10.82 8.85
CA CYS A 655 -4.21 12.24 8.64
C CYS A 655 -4.84 12.88 9.88
N LEU A 656 -4.38 14.06 10.28
CA LEU A 656 -5.00 14.92 11.29
C LEU A 656 -5.24 16.33 10.73
N LEU A 657 -6.24 17.01 11.29
CA LEU A 657 -6.57 18.39 11.01
C LEU A 657 -6.25 19.25 12.24
N ILE A 658 -5.44 20.27 12.05
CA ILE A 658 -5.32 21.40 12.98
C ILE A 658 -6.13 22.56 12.38
N ALA A 659 -6.94 23.25 13.17
CA ALA A 659 -7.68 24.43 12.77
C ALA A 659 -7.19 25.67 13.54
N HIS A 660 -7.23 26.83 12.91
CA HIS A 660 -6.94 28.09 13.57
C HIS A 660 -8.17 28.57 14.36
N LYS A 661 -7.99 29.00 15.61
CA LYS A 661 -9.07 29.43 16.54
C LYS A 661 -9.93 30.60 16.04
N LYS A 662 -9.50 31.32 14.99
CA LYS A 662 -10.34 32.30 14.27
C LYS A 662 -11.50 31.65 13.49
N VAL A 663 -11.33 30.37 13.11
CA VAL A 663 -12.28 29.60 12.33
C VAL A 663 -13.07 28.68 13.26
N ARG A 664 -14.22 29.19 13.72
CA ARG A 664 -15.16 28.41 14.51
C ARG A 664 -15.82 27.33 13.62
N LEU A 665 -15.44 26.08 13.86
CA LEU A 665 -15.99 24.86 13.26
C LEU A 665 -17.46 24.64 13.64
#